data_AF-A0A8B7D1T9-F1
#
_entry.id   AF-A0A8B7D1T9-F1
#
_cell.length_a   1.000
_cell.length_b   1.000
_cell.length_c   1.000
_cell.angle_alpha   90.00
_cell.angle_beta   90.00
_cell.angle_gamma   90.00
#
_symmetry.space_group_name_H-M   'P 1'
#
loop_
_entity.id
_entity.type
_entity.pdbx_description
1 polymer ?
#
loop_
_entity_poly.entity_id
_entity_poly.type
_entity_poly.pdbx_seq_one_letter_code
_entity_poly.pdbx_strand_id
1 'polypeptide(L)'
;MGGEDESPLFETKGEKGRIWYKLYAFSVFVGLCLIWVYRASHIPKLGEEGRWIWLGLFGAELWFGFYWVLNQSVRWNPVYRRTFKERLSKRYQAKLPNVDAFVCTADPMIEPPAMVISTVLSVMAYEYPPEKLSVYLSDDAGSELTFYALLEASRFAKSWIPFCKKFKVEPRSPDAYFNGECMCPKDGLQAVEWGKIKSLYTEMENRINDAVKFGKVSENIRKQHRGFLEWNRATTSRDHQAILHILIDGRDTNAIDDEGFTLPTLVYMAREKRPYRHHNFKAGAMNSLVRVSSEISSGAVMLNVDCDMYSSNSETVKDALCFLMDEEKGHEIAYVQLPQLFNNITKNDIYGSSPMWAWKDFHGLDGYGGPLYVGSGCFHRRESLCGKHFNETCKAALRANERNMEASASTLEERAKSLITCTYEDNTEWGKEMGLKYGCPVEDVITGLAIKCRGWKSIYFNPSRAGFLGVAPVTLAQTLVQHKRWSEGDFQIFLSKYCPFLYGKGKLKLGLQMGYSIYCLWAPCSFPTLYYVIIPPFTLLHGISLFPKASGIWFMPFSYVIAATTMFSLWEAFLFGCTMKRWWNEQRMYLFKRLASYPFAFVDTIFRHLGLNKSTFIITAKVADEEVSKRYKQEMMEFGSPSPMFTILATLAMLNLVCLIGGAKRLVLGEGIGLLGSMLLQFVLCASVVLINMPVYQAMFFRNDGGRMPTSITLTSVALAISLLFVFLSLLLSVWSAAGIRFVIDREECFSHSVPYEGDTVLVSFVVIKAERSWHYGDEGVDFVVKGPHGDQIHDARDKTSEKFEFIVQQKGLHRFCFTNRSPYHETIDFDIHVGHFTHFDQHAKDEHFAPLLEQISKLEEALYNIQFEQHWLEAQTDRQALVNEGMSRRAMHKALLESAALIGVSMLQIFLLRRLFERKLGMSRV
;
A
#
# COMPACT_ATOMS: atom_id res chain seq x y z
N MET A 1 -20.73 11.03 -53.51
CA MET A 1 -20.30 9.68 -53.12
C MET A 1 -19.47 9.73 -51.84
N GLY A 2 -20.08 10.13 -50.73
CA GLY A 2 -19.49 10.05 -49.38
C GLY A 2 -20.49 9.32 -48.49
N GLY A 3 -20.05 8.35 -47.66
CA GLY A 3 -21.02 7.63 -46.82
C GLY A 3 -20.52 6.48 -45.94
N GLU A 4 -19.43 5.78 -46.26
CA GLU A 4 -18.97 4.65 -45.41
C GLU A 4 -17.53 4.75 -44.90
N ASP A 5 -16.67 5.55 -45.55
CA ASP A 5 -15.23 5.56 -45.25
C ASP A 5 -14.82 6.45 -44.06
N GLU A 6 -15.75 7.17 -43.43
CA GLU A 6 -15.51 8.06 -42.28
C GLU A 6 -16.13 7.56 -40.96
N SER A 7 -16.72 6.36 -40.94
CA SER A 7 -17.30 5.82 -39.69
C SER A 7 -16.21 5.56 -38.63
N PRO A 8 -16.43 5.91 -37.34
CA PRO A 8 -15.42 5.73 -36.30
C PRO A 8 -15.13 4.25 -36.05
N LEU A 9 -13.88 3.94 -35.70
CA LEU A 9 -13.43 2.56 -35.42
C LEU A 9 -13.78 2.10 -34.00
N PHE A 10 -14.10 3.04 -33.11
CA PHE A 10 -14.58 2.75 -31.76
C PHE A 10 -15.60 3.77 -31.27
N GLU A 11 -16.39 3.39 -30.27
CA GLU A 11 -17.35 4.24 -29.57
C GLU A 11 -16.94 4.37 -28.09
N THR A 12 -17.10 5.57 -27.51
CA THR A 12 -16.87 5.83 -26.08
C THR A 12 -18.19 6.19 -25.41
N LYS A 13 -18.57 5.45 -24.36
CA LYS A 13 -19.78 5.68 -23.57
C LYS A 13 -19.42 6.04 -22.14
N GLY A 14 -20.07 7.06 -21.59
CA GLY A 14 -20.02 7.32 -20.17
C GLY A 14 -20.86 6.31 -19.38
N GLU A 15 -20.43 5.96 -18.17
CA GLU A 15 -21.24 5.17 -17.25
C GLU A 15 -22.63 5.80 -17.02
N LYS A 16 -23.68 4.97 -17.01
CA LYS A 16 -25.03 5.39 -16.65
C LYS A 16 -25.13 5.56 -15.12
N GLY A 17 -25.93 6.51 -14.65
CA GLY A 17 -26.16 6.69 -13.20
C GLY A 17 -25.08 7.49 -12.45
N ARG A 18 -24.18 8.18 -13.16
CA ARG A 18 -23.16 9.06 -12.56
C ARG A 18 -23.75 10.10 -11.60
N ILE A 19 -24.91 10.66 -11.90
CA ILE A 19 -25.58 11.65 -11.03
C ILE A 19 -25.93 11.01 -9.68
N TRP A 20 -26.49 9.81 -9.69
CA TRP A 20 -26.81 9.07 -8.45
C TRP A 20 -25.57 8.76 -7.63
N TYR A 21 -24.49 8.33 -8.28
CA TYR A 21 -23.22 8.12 -7.58
C TYR A 21 -22.68 9.42 -6.96
N LYS A 22 -22.76 10.55 -7.67
CA LYS A 22 -22.34 11.86 -7.14
C LYS A 22 -23.16 12.28 -5.92
N LEU A 23 -24.48 12.06 -5.95
CA LEU A 23 -25.34 12.34 -4.80
C LEU A 23 -25.00 11.47 -3.60
N TYR A 24 -24.77 10.16 -3.82
CA TYR A 24 -24.29 9.24 -2.80
C TYR A 24 -22.92 9.64 -2.24
N ALA A 25 -21.95 9.96 -3.10
CA ALA A 25 -20.63 10.39 -2.66
C ALA A 25 -20.71 11.70 -1.85
N PHE A 26 -21.57 12.64 -2.28
CA PHE A 26 -21.81 13.87 -1.55
C PHE A 26 -22.42 13.62 -0.16
N SER A 27 -23.41 12.73 -0.05
CA SER A 27 -24.03 12.41 1.24
C SER A 27 -23.06 11.72 2.20
N VAL A 28 -22.22 10.81 1.69
CA VAL A 28 -21.12 10.21 2.47
C VAL A 28 -20.10 11.27 2.91
N PHE A 29 -19.74 12.21 2.02
CA PHE A 29 -18.84 13.31 2.35
C PHE A 29 -19.38 14.19 3.48
N VAL A 30 -20.67 14.55 3.44
CA VAL A 30 -21.32 15.28 4.54
C VAL A 30 -21.25 14.47 5.85
N GLY A 31 -21.49 13.15 5.79
CA GLY A 31 -21.32 12.26 6.95
C GLY A 31 -19.91 12.28 7.53
N LEU A 32 -18.88 12.23 6.66
CA LEU A 32 -17.47 12.33 7.07
C LEU A 32 -17.16 13.70 7.72
N CYS A 33 -17.66 14.79 7.15
CA CYS A 33 -17.50 16.13 7.74
C CYS A 33 -18.14 16.20 9.14
N LEU A 34 -19.33 15.63 9.33
CA LEU A 34 -19.98 15.58 10.65
C LEU A 34 -19.17 14.74 11.65
N ILE A 35 -18.57 13.63 11.23
CA ILE A 35 -17.65 12.84 12.06
C ILE A 35 -16.45 13.68 12.48
N TRP A 36 -15.85 14.45 11.57
CA TRP A 36 -14.72 15.32 11.90
C TRP A 36 -15.12 16.47 12.84
N VAL A 37 -16.30 17.06 12.65
CA VAL A 37 -16.85 18.07 13.58
C VAL A 37 -17.04 17.47 14.96
N TYR A 38 -17.58 16.25 15.08
CA TYR A 38 -17.69 15.53 16.34
C TYR A 38 -16.32 15.36 17.01
N ARG A 39 -15.33 14.86 16.26
CA ARG A 39 -13.96 14.66 16.77
C ARG A 39 -13.31 15.94 17.28
N ALA A 40 -13.48 17.04 16.55
CA ALA A 40 -12.89 18.33 16.90
C ALA A 40 -13.61 19.02 18.07
N SER A 41 -14.93 18.86 18.18
CA SER A 41 -15.73 19.46 19.25
C SER A 41 -15.66 18.71 20.58
N HIS A 42 -15.35 17.41 20.55
CA HIS A 42 -15.31 16.55 21.74
C HIS A 42 -13.88 16.10 22.08
N ILE A 43 -12.88 16.94 21.82
CA ILE A 43 -11.50 16.65 22.23
C ILE A 43 -11.43 16.68 23.77
N PRO A 44 -10.95 15.60 24.44
CA PRO A 44 -10.78 15.58 25.90
C PRO A 44 -9.87 16.73 26.37
N LYS A 45 -10.14 17.30 27.56
CA LYS A 45 -9.36 18.43 28.10
C LYS A 45 -7.90 18.05 28.35
N LEU A 46 -7.04 19.07 28.48
CA LEU A 46 -5.62 18.84 28.76
C LEU A 46 -5.48 18.15 30.12
N GLY A 47 -4.80 17.01 30.16
CA GLY A 47 -4.69 16.17 31.37
C GLY A 47 -5.77 15.09 31.53
N GLU A 48 -6.83 15.08 30.71
CA GLU A 48 -7.82 13.99 30.74
C GLU A 48 -7.27 12.71 30.09
N GLU A 49 -7.62 11.57 30.70
CA GLU A 49 -7.23 10.25 30.21
C GLU A 49 -7.68 10.01 28.76
N GLY A 50 -6.79 9.44 27.95
CA GLY A 50 -7.12 9.09 26.58
C GLY A 50 -7.15 10.25 25.58
N ARG A 51 -6.77 11.48 25.95
CA ARG A 51 -6.67 12.61 24.99
C ARG A 51 -5.78 12.28 23.78
N TRP A 52 -4.59 11.72 24.02
CA TRP A 52 -3.67 11.34 22.93
C TRP A 52 -4.22 10.21 22.06
N ILE A 53 -4.96 9.29 22.66
CA ILE A 53 -5.66 8.21 21.95
C ILE A 53 -6.75 8.82 21.03
N TRP A 54 -7.50 9.79 21.54
CA TRP A 54 -8.51 10.50 20.75
C TRP A 54 -7.91 11.26 19.57
N LEU A 55 -6.81 12.00 19.79
CA LEU A 55 -6.12 12.75 18.75
C LEU A 55 -5.52 11.83 17.67
N GLY A 56 -4.94 10.70 18.07
CA GLY A 56 -4.43 9.71 17.11
C GLY A 56 -5.55 9.10 16.26
N LEU A 57 -6.70 8.78 16.87
CA LEU A 57 -7.86 8.29 16.14
C LEU A 57 -8.42 9.34 15.17
N PHE A 58 -8.49 10.60 15.60
CA PHE A 58 -8.89 11.70 14.73
C PHE A 58 -7.92 11.88 13.55
N GLY A 59 -6.61 11.79 13.78
CA GLY A 59 -5.60 11.80 12.72
C GLY A 59 -5.79 10.65 11.72
N ALA A 60 -6.10 9.45 12.20
CA ALA A 60 -6.40 8.30 11.34
C ALA A 60 -7.67 8.51 10.49
N GLU A 61 -8.73 9.10 11.06
CA GLU A 61 -9.97 9.43 10.35
C GLU A 61 -9.78 10.54 9.30
N LEU A 62 -8.95 11.55 9.60
CA LEU A 62 -8.57 12.58 8.62
C LEU A 62 -7.80 11.97 7.45
N TRP A 63 -6.85 11.07 7.73
CA TRP A 63 -6.13 10.35 6.68
C TRP A 63 -7.08 9.52 5.81
N PHE A 64 -7.99 8.76 6.44
CA PHE A 64 -8.94 7.95 5.67
C PHE A 64 -9.87 8.81 4.81
N GLY A 65 -10.34 9.96 5.30
CA GLY A 65 -11.15 10.84 4.45
C GLY A 65 -10.32 11.50 3.34
N PHE A 66 -9.06 11.87 3.57
CA PHE A 66 -8.16 12.31 2.49
C PHE A 66 -8.00 11.22 1.43
N TYR A 67 -7.71 9.99 1.84
CA TYR A 67 -7.59 8.85 0.93
C TYR A 67 -8.92 8.56 0.21
N TRP A 68 -10.06 8.68 0.88
CA TRP A 68 -11.39 8.55 0.28
C TRP A 68 -11.65 9.60 -0.80
N VAL A 69 -11.22 10.86 -0.60
CA VAL A 69 -11.27 11.92 -1.61
C VAL A 69 -10.43 11.56 -2.84
N LEU A 70 -9.22 11.01 -2.66
CA LEU A 70 -8.40 10.52 -3.78
C LEU A 70 -9.12 9.45 -4.60
N ASN A 71 -9.81 8.52 -3.92
CA ASN A 71 -10.59 7.46 -4.56
C ASN A 71 -11.79 7.99 -5.35
N GLN A 72 -12.30 9.20 -5.09
CA GLN A 72 -13.39 9.77 -5.90
C GLN A 72 -12.92 10.05 -7.34
N SER A 73 -11.62 10.24 -7.54
CA SER A 73 -11.06 10.51 -8.87
C SER A 73 -11.38 9.39 -9.86
N VAL A 74 -11.30 8.13 -9.44
CA VAL A 74 -11.56 6.96 -10.28
C VAL A 74 -13.05 6.56 -10.35
N ARG A 75 -13.92 7.28 -9.64
CA ARG A 75 -15.37 6.99 -9.62
C ARG A 75 -16.22 8.08 -10.27
N TRP A 76 -15.66 9.27 -10.49
CA TRP A 76 -16.43 10.41 -10.98
C TRP A 76 -16.72 10.42 -12.49
N ASN A 77 -15.81 9.88 -13.30
CA ASN A 77 -15.94 9.87 -14.76
C ASN A 77 -15.61 8.52 -15.43
N PRO A 78 -16.19 7.37 -15.01
CA PRO A 78 -15.85 6.09 -15.64
C PRO A 78 -16.37 6.01 -17.07
N VAL A 79 -15.50 5.62 -18.00
CA VAL A 79 -15.83 5.48 -19.43
C VAL A 79 -15.63 4.04 -19.91
N TYR A 80 -16.51 3.62 -20.82
CA TYR A 80 -16.51 2.30 -21.44
C TYR A 80 -16.35 2.45 -22.94
N ARG A 81 -15.59 1.55 -23.56
CA ARG A 81 -15.28 1.62 -24.98
C ARG A 81 -15.70 0.35 -25.70
N ARG A 82 -16.17 0.52 -26.94
CA ARG A 82 -16.54 -0.57 -27.84
C ARG A 82 -15.82 -0.41 -29.16
N THR A 83 -15.24 -1.49 -29.67
CA THR A 83 -14.50 -1.55 -30.93
C THR A 83 -15.39 -2.07 -32.06
N PHE A 84 -15.07 -1.69 -33.31
CA PHE A 84 -15.74 -2.14 -34.53
C PHE A 84 -14.74 -2.78 -35.50
N LYS A 85 -14.28 -3.99 -35.20
CA LYS A 85 -13.28 -4.75 -35.96
C LYS A 85 -13.61 -4.93 -37.44
N GLU A 86 -14.90 -5.08 -37.78
CA GLU A 86 -15.35 -5.22 -39.17
C GLU A 86 -15.02 -3.97 -40.00
N ARG A 87 -15.15 -2.78 -39.40
CA ARG A 87 -14.81 -1.50 -40.06
C ARG A 87 -13.31 -1.38 -40.27
N LEU A 88 -12.51 -1.77 -39.27
CA LEU A 88 -11.05 -1.82 -39.37
C LEU A 88 -10.61 -2.74 -40.53
N SER A 89 -11.14 -3.97 -40.58
CA SER A 89 -10.80 -4.93 -41.64
C SER A 89 -11.21 -4.40 -43.01
N LYS A 90 -12.43 -3.87 -43.18
CA LYS A 90 -12.88 -3.29 -44.46
C LYS A 90 -11.98 -2.15 -44.94
N ARG A 91 -11.56 -1.25 -44.05
CA ARG A 91 -10.79 -0.04 -44.41
C ARG A 91 -9.29 -0.30 -44.56
N TYR A 92 -8.72 -1.17 -43.73
CA TYR A 92 -7.27 -1.28 -43.55
C TYR A 92 -6.67 -2.67 -43.81
N GLN A 93 -7.42 -3.69 -44.28
CA GLN A 93 -6.92 -5.07 -44.45
C GLN A 93 -5.48 -5.14 -45.02
N ALA A 94 -5.22 -4.48 -46.15
CA ALA A 94 -3.90 -4.47 -46.79
C ALA A 94 -2.88 -3.56 -46.08
N LYS A 95 -3.35 -2.53 -45.36
CA LYS A 95 -2.54 -1.48 -44.71
C LYS A 95 -2.33 -1.69 -43.21
N LEU A 96 -2.70 -2.85 -42.66
CA LEU A 96 -2.43 -3.21 -41.27
C LEU A 96 -0.92 -3.08 -40.94
N PRO A 97 -0.53 -2.55 -39.76
CA PRO A 97 0.87 -2.36 -39.39
C PRO A 97 1.55 -3.67 -38.95
N ASN A 98 2.88 -3.68 -38.92
CA ASN A 98 3.64 -4.74 -38.27
C ASN A 98 3.45 -4.66 -36.74
N VAL A 99 3.24 -5.82 -36.10
CA VAL A 99 3.01 -6.00 -34.66
C VAL A 99 4.08 -6.93 -34.09
N ASP A 100 4.80 -6.47 -33.08
CA ASP A 100 5.79 -7.26 -32.37
C ASP A 100 5.26 -7.68 -31.00
N ALA A 101 5.15 -8.98 -30.73
CA ALA A 101 4.75 -9.51 -29.44
C ALA A 101 5.98 -9.94 -28.63
N PHE A 102 6.10 -9.42 -27.42
CA PHE A 102 7.22 -9.65 -26.51
C PHE A 102 6.75 -10.49 -25.32
N VAL A 103 7.40 -11.64 -25.13
CA VAL A 103 7.22 -12.52 -23.99
C VAL A 103 8.53 -12.53 -23.21
N CYS A 104 8.47 -12.28 -21.89
CA CYS A 104 9.65 -12.32 -21.03
C CYS A 104 9.53 -13.47 -20.03
N THR A 105 10.62 -14.21 -19.85
CA THR A 105 10.78 -15.20 -18.78
C THR A 105 12.09 -14.98 -18.03
N ALA A 106 12.08 -15.27 -16.74
CA ALA A 106 13.18 -14.98 -15.83
C ALA A 106 13.97 -16.22 -15.42
N ASP A 107 13.32 -17.36 -15.17
CA ASP A 107 13.96 -18.56 -14.67
C ASP A 107 13.16 -19.83 -15.01
N PRO A 108 13.76 -20.84 -15.66
CA PRO A 108 13.04 -22.04 -16.11
C PRO A 108 12.55 -22.97 -14.99
N MET A 109 13.06 -22.82 -13.76
CA MET A 109 12.61 -23.61 -12.61
C MET A 109 11.40 -22.96 -11.94
N ILE A 110 11.38 -21.63 -11.89
CA ILE A 110 10.28 -20.85 -11.30
C ILE A 110 9.11 -20.70 -12.29
N GLU A 111 9.44 -20.55 -13.58
CA GLU A 111 8.55 -20.37 -14.71
C GLU A 111 8.80 -21.51 -15.73
N PRO A 112 8.08 -22.63 -15.63
CA PRO A 112 8.37 -23.82 -16.43
C PRO A 112 8.33 -23.55 -17.94
N PRO A 113 9.31 -24.05 -18.73
CA PRO A 113 9.35 -23.82 -20.16
C PRO A 113 8.09 -24.26 -20.92
N ALA A 114 7.41 -25.33 -20.48
CA ALA A 114 6.13 -25.78 -21.07
C ALA A 114 5.00 -24.74 -20.95
N MET A 115 4.96 -23.99 -19.84
CA MET A 115 4.03 -22.87 -19.67
C MET A 115 4.41 -21.71 -20.58
N VAL A 116 5.70 -21.35 -20.62
CA VAL A 116 6.23 -20.25 -21.44
C VAL A 116 5.91 -20.48 -22.92
N ILE A 117 6.14 -21.69 -23.45
CA ILE A 117 5.89 -21.97 -24.87
C ILE A 117 4.40 -22.00 -25.22
N SER A 118 3.53 -22.38 -24.28
CA SER A 118 2.08 -22.30 -24.49
C SER A 118 1.61 -20.86 -24.65
N THR A 119 2.20 -19.93 -23.88
CA THR A 119 2.01 -18.49 -24.07
C THR A 119 2.52 -18.03 -25.44
N VAL A 120 3.74 -18.41 -25.83
CA VAL A 120 4.32 -18.08 -27.15
C VAL A 120 3.42 -18.58 -28.30
N LEU A 121 2.98 -19.84 -28.25
CA LEU A 121 2.09 -20.43 -29.26
C LEU A 121 0.74 -19.70 -29.32
N SER A 122 0.21 -19.25 -28.17
CA SER A 122 -1.05 -18.50 -28.13
C SER A 122 -0.96 -17.15 -28.84
N VAL A 123 0.18 -16.45 -28.72
CA VAL A 123 0.39 -15.15 -29.39
C VAL A 123 0.81 -15.30 -30.84
N MET A 124 1.44 -16.41 -31.22
CA MET A 124 1.71 -16.71 -32.65
C MET A 124 0.42 -17.03 -33.42
N ALA A 125 -0.61 -17.55 -32.74
CA ALA A 125 -1.87 -17.96 -33.34
C ALA A 125 -2.96 -16.85 -33.35
N TYR A 126 -2.56 -15.56 -33.33
CA TYR A 126 -3.50 -14.46 -33.51
C TYR A 126 -4.14 -14.49 -34.90
N GLU A 127 -5.38 -13.98 -34.99
CA GLU A 127 -6.05 -13.80 -36.27
C GLU A 127 -5.55 -12.53 -36.95
N TYR A 128 -4.31 -12.59 -37.44
CA TYR A 128 -3.56 -11.49 -38.04
C TYR A 128 -2.69 -12.03 -39.20
N PRO A 129 -2.33 -11.19 -40.20
CA PRO A 129 -1.44 -11.63 -41.27
C PRO A 129 -0.09 -12.16 -40.71
N PRO A 130 0.32 -13.42 -40.99
CA PRO A 130 1.48 -14.07 -40.37
C PRO A 130 2.80 -13.35 -40.61
N GLU A 131 3.14 -13.12 -41.87
CA GLU A 131 3.17 -11.77 -42.37
C GLU A 131 3.75 -10.73 -41.44
N LYS A 132 2.82 -9.97 -40.85
CA LYS A 132 3.00 -8.74 -40.10
C LYS A 132 3.10 -8.98 -38.59
N LEU A 133 3.17 -10.24 -38.16
CA LEU A 133 3.30 -10.62 -36.76
C LEU A 133 4.72 -11.17 -36.51
N SER A 134 5.38 -10.67 -35.49
CA SER A 134 6.67 -11.19 -35.04
C SER A 134 6.63 -11.41 -33.53
N VAL A 135 7.07 -12.58 -33.08
CA VAL A 135 7.04 -12.98 -31.67
C VAL A 135 8.47 -13.15 -31.17
N TYR A 136 8.77 -12.51 -30.04
CA TYR A 136 10.08 -12.52 -29.41
C TYR A 136 9.96 -13.07 -28.00
N LEU A 137 10.75 -14.10 -27.68
CA LEU A 137 10.94 -14.60 -26.33
C LEU A 137 12.26 -14.06 -25.79
N SER A 138 12.19 -13.24 -24.74
CA SER A 138 13.36 -12.86 -23.94
C SER A 138 13.50 -13.79 -22.74
N ASP A 139 14.63 -14.46 -22.68
CA ASP A 139 15.03 -15.33 -21.56
C ASP A 139 16.11 -14.61 -20.73
N ASP A 140 15.74 -14.17 -19.53
CA ASP A 140 16.67 -13.48 -18.63
C ASP A 140 17.66 -14.47 -17.97
N ALA A 141 17.35 -15.77 -17.88
CA ALA A 141 18.30 -16.76 -17.37
C ALA A 141 19.31 -17.22 -18.42
N GLY A 142 19.05 -17.00 -19.70
CA GLY A 142 19.85 -17.53 -20.80
C GLY A 142 19.95 -19.05 -20.74
N SER A 143 18.83 -19.74 -20.46
CA SER A 143 18.79 -21.18 -20.25
C SER A 143 18.68 -21.96 -21.55
N GLU A 144 19.55 -22.97 -21.70
CA GLU A 144 19.47 -23.95 -22.79
C GLU A 144 18.10 -24.68 -22.81
N LEU A 145 17.48 -24.88 -21.63
CA LEU A 145 16.17 -25.55 -21.51
C LEU A 145 15.04 -24.72 -22.13
N THR A 146 15.05 -23.40 -21.90
CA THR A 146 14.09 -22.47 -22.49
C THR A 146 14.26 -22.40 -24.00
N PHE A 147 15.51 -22.35 -24.48
CA PHE A 147 15.80 -22.37 -25.92
C PHE A 147 15.33 -23.67 -26.57
N TYR A 148 15.59 -24.83 -25.95
CA TYR A 148 15.10 -26.11 -26.42
C TYR A 148 13.58 -26.18 -26.47
N ALA A 149 12.89 -25.71 -25.43
CA ALA A 149 11.44 -25.66 -25.42
C ALA A 149 10.90 -24.80 -26.57
N LEU A 150 11.52 -23.65 -26.85
CA LEU A 150 11.11 -22.79 -27.96
C LEU A 150 11.37 -23.45 -29.32
N LEU A 151 12.47 -24.20 -29.47
CA LEU A 151 12.73 -25.00 -30.67
C LEU A 151 11.66 -26.07 -30.89
N GLU A 152 11.27 -26.79 -29.84
CA GLU A 152 10.18 -27.77 -29.90
C GLU A 152 8.84 -27.10 -30.23
N ALA A 153 8.56 -25.94 -29.64
CA ALA A 153 7.38 -25.15 -29.95
C ALA A 153 7.35 -24.68 -31.42
N SER A 154 8.51 -24.30 -31.99
CA SER A 154 8.61 -23.90 -33.40
C SER A 154 8.23 -25.04 -34.36
N ARG A 155 8.54 -26.30 -33.99
CA ARG A 155 8.15 -27.50 -34.75
C ARG A 155 6.64 -27.73 -34.63
N PHE A 156 6.11 -27.67 -33.42
CA PHE A 156 4.67 -27.86 -33.17
C PHE A 156 3.79 -26.75 -33.76
N ALA A 157 4.29 -25.51 -33.84
CA ALA A 157 3.59 -24.37 -34.42
C ALA A 157 3.12 -24.63 -35.87
N LYS A 158 3.88 -25.42 -36.64
CA LYS A 158 3.55 -25.82 -38.02
C LYS A 158 2.23 -26.59 -38.12
N SER A 159 1.84 -27.33 -37.09
CA SER A 159 0.58 -28.06 -37.04
C SER A 159 -0.48 -27.31 -36.21
N TRP A 160 -0.07 -26.59 -35.16
CA TRP A 160 -0.98 -25.90 -34.24
C TRP A 160 -1.67 -24.67 -34.85
N ILE A 161 -0.90 -23.82 -35.55
CA ILE A 161 -1.42 -22.57 -36.12
C ILE A 161 -2.47 -22.82 -37.23
N PRO A 162 -2.26 -23.72 -38.21
CA PRO A 162 -3.30 -24.02 -39.20
C PRO A 162 -4.53 -24.64 -38.55
N PHE A 163 -4.36 -25.59 -37.63
CA PHE A 163 -5.48 -26.17 -36.85
C PHE A 163 -6.30 -25.08 -36.14
N CYS A 164 -5.61 -24.15 -35.49
CA CYS A 164 -6.20 -22.98 -34.86
C CYS A 164 -7.05 -22.16 -35.83
N LYS A 165 -6.49 -21.78 -36.98
CA LYS A 165 -7.17 -20.93 -37.97
C LYS A 165 -8.36 -21.65 -38.60
N LYS A 166 -8.17 -22.90 -39.01
CA LYS A 166 -9.19 -23.74 -39.68
C LYS A 166 -10.42 -23.96 -38.81
N PHE A 167 -10.25 -24.25 -37.53
CA PHE A 167 -11.36 -24.55 -36.63
C PHE A 167 -11.75 -23.39 -35.69
N LYS A 168 -11.16 -22.20 -35.87
CA LYS A 168 -11.38 -21.03 -35.01
C LYS A 168 -11.27 -21.35 -33.51
N VAL A 169 -10.22 -22.09 -33.17
CA VAL A 169 -9.95 -22.59 -31.81
C VAL A 169 -9.81 -21.42 -30.83
N GLU A 170 -10.52 -21.45 -29.70
CA GLU A 170 -10.27 -20.53 -28.59
C GLU A 170 -10.43 -21.24 -27.23
N PRO A 171 -9.56 -20.98 -26.23
CA PRO A 171 -8.39 -20.09 -26.26
C PRO A 171 -7.26 -20.61 -27.17
N ARG A 172 -6.31 -19.74 -27.53
CA ARG A 172 -5.20 -20.08 -28.44
C ARG A 172 -4.01 -20.76 -27.76
N SER A 173 -4.01 -20.78 -26.42
CA SER A 173 -3.03 -21.56 -25.66
C SER A 173 -3.37 -23.05 -25.75
N PRO A 174 -2.45 -23.90 -26.22
CA PRO A 174 -2.71 -25.34 -26.34
C PRO A 174 -2.93 -25.98 -24.97
N ASP A 175 -2.15 -25.61 -23.95
CA ASP A 175 -2.34 -26.05 -22.57
C ASP A 175 -3.77 -25.76 -22.07
N ALA A 176 -4.21 -24.51 -22.20
CA ALA A 176 -5.55 -24.11 -21.75
C ALA A 176 -6.67 -24.75 -22.59
N TYR A 177 -6.44 -24.99 -23.89
CA TYR A 177 -7.41 -25.60 -24.77
C TYR A 177 -7.60 -27.11 -24.48
N PHE A 178 -6.51 -27.85 -24.32
CA PHE A 178 -6.56 -29.31 -24.11
C PHE A 178 -6.91 -29.72 -22.68
N ASN A 179 -6.61 -28.87 -21.69
CA ASN A 179 -7.00 -29.08 -20.29
C ASN A 179 -8.38 -28.51 -19.93
N GLY A 180 -9.05 -27.82 -20.87
CA GLY A 180 -10.39 -27.28 -20.67
C GLY A 180 -11.50 -28.34 -20.68
N GLU A 181 -12.53 -28.16 -19.83
CA GLU A 181 -13.61 -29.14 -19.60
C GLU A 181 -14.54 -29.41 -20.81
N CYS A 182 -14.47 -28.66 -21.92
CA CYS A 182 -15.59 -28.56 -22.86
C CYS A 182 -15.30 -28.76 -24.36
N MET A 183 -14.13 -29.28 -24.76
CA MET A 183 -13.73 -29.25 -26.18
C MET A 183 -13.13 -30.56 -26.71
N CYS A 184 -13.78 -31.70 -26.44
CA CYS A 184 -13.55 -32.91 -27.24
C CYS A 184 -14.61 -32.96 -28.35
N PRO A 185 -14.25 -32.73 -29.63
CA PRO A 185 -15.18 -32.92 -30.74
C PRO A 185 -15.66 -34.38 -30.72
N LYS A 186 -16.98 -34.61 -30.75
CA LYS A 186 -17.56 -35.95 -30.55
C LYS A 186 -17.44 -36.82 -31.80
N ASP A 187 -17.55 -36.25 -33.00
CA ASP A 187 -17.48 -36.97 -34.28
C ASP A 187 -16.98 -36.06 -35.42
N GLY A 188 -16.44 -36.67 -36.48
CA GLY A 188 -16.07 -36.01 -37.74
C GLY A 188 -14.57 -35.72 -37.92
N LEU A 189 -14.23 -35.05 -39.03
CA LEU A 189 -12.85 -34.71 -39.40
C LEU A 189 -12.12 -33.91 -38.30
N GLN A 190 -12.84 -33.03 -37.61
CA GLN A 190 -12.31 -32.23 -36.50
C GLN A 190 -11.87 -33.11 -35.32
N ALA A 191 -12.56 -34.21 -35.01
CA ALA A 191 -12.20 -35.12 -33.91
C ALA A 191 -10.88 -35.86 -34.22
N VAL A 192 -10.70 -36.28 -35.47
CA VAL A 192 -9.47 -36.96 -35.93
C VAL A 192 -8.29 -36.01 -35.88
N GLU A 193 -8.42 -34.80 -36.43
CA GLU A 193 -7.36 -33.79 -36.39
C GLU A 193 -7.07 -33.36 -34.94
N TRP A 194 -8.10 -33.15 -34.12
CA TRP A 194 -7.92 -32.83 -32.70
C TRP A 194 -7.13 -33.91 -31.95
N GLY A 195 -7.44 -35.19 -32.15
CA GLY A 195 -6.72 -36.30 -31.51
C GLY A 195 -5.25 -36.34 -31.91
N LYS A 196 -4.96 -36.11 -33.21
CA LYS A 196 -3.59 -36.00 -33.73
C LYS A 196 -2.84 -34.83 -33.09
N ILE A 197 -3.42 -33.63 -33.09
CA ILE A 197 -2.78 -32.43 -32.53
C ILE A 197 -2.58 -32.55 -31.01
N LYS A 198 -3.56 -33.12 -30.29
CA LYS A 198 -3.42 -33.37 -28.85
C LYS A 198 -2.27 -34.33 -28.56
N SER A 199 -2.13 -35.40 -29.34
CA SER A 199 -1.01 -36.33 -29.22
C SER A 199 0.33 -35.63 -29.43
N LEU A 200 0.44 -34.80 -30.48
CA LEU A 200 1.65 -34.03 -30.77
C LEU A 200 2.00 -33.03 -29.65
N TYR A 201 0.98 -32.37 -29.08
CA TYR A 201 1.16 -31.46 -27.95
C TYR A 201 1.69 -32.21 -26.72
N THR A 202 1.04 -33.30 -26.33
CA THR A 202 1.47 -34.11 -25.17
C THR A 202 2.87 -34.69 -25.35
N GLU A 203 3.23 -35.11 -26.58
CA GLU A 203 4.58 -35.59 -26.86
C GLU A 203 5.62 -34.47 -26.71
N MET A 204 5.34 -33.28 -27.25
CA MET A 204 6.18 -32.09 -27.09
C MET A 204 6.35 -31.71 -25.62
N GLU A 205 5.25 -31.63 -24.87
CA GLU A 205 5.24 -31.30 -23.45
C GLU A 205 6.07 -32.30 -22.63
N ASN A 206 5.90 -33.61 -22.88
CA ASN A 206 6.69 -34.64 -22.23
C ASN A 206 8.19 -34.49 -22.53
N ARG A 207 8.58 -34.25 -23.79
CA ARG A 207 9.99 -34.02 -24.16
C ARG A 207 10.59 -32.81 -23.45
N ILE A 208 9.82 -31.74 -23.29
CA ILE A 208 10.26 -30.54 -22.57
C ILE A 208 10.41 -30.83 -21.07
N ASN A 209 9.40 -31.45 -20.47
CA ASN A 209 9.39 -31.77 -19.04
C ASN A 209 10.50 -32.76 -18.67
N ASP A 210 10.79 -33.75 -19.53
CA ASP A 210 11.91 -34.66 -19.35
C ASP A 210 13.25 -33.91 -19.35
N ALA A 211 13.47 -33.00 -20.31
CA ALA A 211 14.69 -32.19 -20.36
C ALA A 211 14.86 -31.31 -19.11
N VAL A 212 13.78 -30.71 -18.61
CA VAL A 212 13.77 -29.93 -17.36
C VAL A 212 14.10 -30.83 -16.16
N LYS A 213 13.48 -32.01 -16.07
CA LYS A 213 13.72 -32.99 -15.00
C LYS A 213 15.17 -33.48 -14.96
N PHE A 214 15.78 -33.71 -16.13
CA PHE A 214 17.19 -34.08 -16.22
C PHE A 214 18.15 -32.89 -16.12
N GLY A 215 17.65 -31.65 -16.17
CA GLY A 215 18.42 -30.41 -16.10
C GLY A 215 19.35 -30.19 -17.30
N LYS A 216 19.20 -30.94 -18.40
CA LYS A 216 20.05 -30.85 -19.58
C LYS A 216 19.35 -31.35 -20.84
N VAL A 217 19.78 -30.84 -21.99
CA VAL A 217 19.36 -31.32 -23.31
C VAL A 217 20.28 -32.45 -23.76
N SER A 218 19.74 -33.49 -24.42
CA SER A 218 20.54 -34.61 -24.91
C SER A 218 21.51 -34.20 -26.03
N GLU A 219 22.72 -34.76 -26.06
CA GLU A 219 23.75 -34.41 -27.05
C GLU A 219 23.32 -34.67 -28.51
N ASN A 220 22.45 -35.65 -28.74
CA ASN A 220 21.88 -35.91 -30.06
C ASN A 220 21.02 -34.73 -30.55
N ILE A 221 20.25 -34.12 -29.66
CA ILE A 221 19.42 -32.95 -29.96
C ILE A 221 20.30 -31.71 -30.12
N ARG A 222 21.34 -31.55 -29.29
CA ARG A 222 22.28 -30.41 -29.40
C ARG A 222 22.93 -30.33 -30.77
N LYS A 223 23.24 -31.48 -31.39
CA LYS A 223 23.79 -31.56 -32.76
C LYS A 223 22.80 -31.19 -33.86
N GLN A 224 21.48 -31.19 -33.59
CA GLN A 224 20.46 -30.90 -34.60
C GLN A 224 20.33 -29.40 -34.90
N HIS A 225 20.80 -28.52 -34.01
CA HIS A 225 20.63 -27.08 -34.19
C HIS A 225 21.88 -26.30 -33.76
N ARG A 226 22.41 -25.47 -34.67
CA ARG A 226 23.64 -24.68 -34.44
C ARG A 226 23.59 -23.80 -33.19
N GLY A 227 22.39 -23.36 -32.79
CA GLY A 227 22.21 -22.46 -31.65
C GLY A 227 22.69 -23.05 -30.32
N PHE A 228 22.70 -24.39 -30.15
CA PHE A 228 23.21 -25.01 -28.92
C PHE A 228 24.71 -24.81 -28.68
N LEU A 229 25.46 -24.35 -29.70
CA LEU A 229 26.89 -24.00 -29.57
C LEU A 229 27.13 -22.76 -28.71
N GLU A 230 26.10 -21.95 -28.46
CA GLU A 230 26.19 -20.78 -27.58
C GLU A 230 26.38 -21.17 -26.10
N TRP A 231 25.98 -22.38 -25.70
CA TRP A 231 26.09 -22.84 -24.31
C TRP A 231 27.31 -23.72 -24.09
N ASN A 232 28.19 -23.29 -23.18
CA ASN A 232 29.33 -24.05 -22.70
C ASN A 232 29.20 -24.35 -21.19
N ARG A 233 30.10 -25.19 -20.65
CA ARG A 233 30.07 -25.56 -19.21
C ARG A 233 30.28 -24.40 -18.24
N ALA A 234 30.82 -23.27 -18.69
CA ALA A 234 31.05 -22.08 -17.88
C ALA A 234 29.88 -21.09 -17.93
N THR A 235 28.89 -21.32 -18.79
CA THR A 235 27.72 -20.44 -18.96
C THR A 235 26.82 -20.55 -17.73
N THR A 236 26.49 -19.41 -17.12
CA THR A 236 25.57 -19.35 -15.97
C THR A 236 24.54 -18.26 -16.18
N SER A 237 23.44 -18.27 -15.42
CA SER A 237 22.40 -17.23 -15.52
C SER A 237 22.86 -15.82 -15.14
N ARG A 238 24.07 -15.68 -14.59
CA ARG A 238 24.70 -14.40 -14.24
C ARG A 238 25.88 -14.03 -15.13
N ASP A 239 26.38 -14.98 -15.93
CA ASP A 239 27.53 -14.79 -16.80
C ASP A 239 27.37 -15.59 -18.09
N HIS A 240 26.93 -14.90 -19.14
CA HIS A 240 26.77 -15.43 -20.48
C HIS A 240 26.82 -14.30 -21.51
N GLN A 241 27.26 -14.63 -22.73
CA GLN A 241 27.27 -13.70 -23.85
C GLN A 241 25.84 -13.37 -24.33
N ALA A 242 25.75 -12.40 -25.24
CA ALA A 242 24.53 -12.12 -25.98
C ALA A 242 24.17 -13.31 -26.91
N ILE A 243 22.99 -13.89 -26.72
CA ILE A 243 22.47 -15.01 -27.51
C ILE A 243 21.22 -14.53 -28.24
N LEU A 244 21.17 -14.77 -29.55
CA LEU A 244 20.01 -14.40 -30.36
C LEU A 244 19.88 -15.34 -31.55
N HIS A 245 18.69 -15.91 -31.73
CA HIS A 245 18.38 -16.82 -32.83
C HIS A 245 17.00 -16.58 -33.41
N ILE A 246 16.92 -16.52 -34.73
CA ILE A 246 15.67 -16.48 -35.49
C ILE A 246 15.33 -17.93 -35.84
N LEU A 247 14.36 -18.51 -35.12
CA LEU A 247 13.93 -19.91 -35.29
C LEU A 247 12.98 -20.08 -36.47
N ILE A 248 12.12 -19.09 -36.68
CA ILE A 248 11.23 -18.99 -37.85
C ILE A 248 11.44 -17.60 -38.41
N ASP A 249 11.87 -17.50 -39.66
CA ASP A 249 11.93 -16.24 -40.37
C ASP A 249 10.68 -16.10 -41.25
N GLY A 250 9.68 -15.33 -40.79
CA GLY A 250 8.43 -15.13 -41.54
C GLY A 250 8.59 -14.36 -42.85
N ARG A 251 9.82 -13.93 -43.19
CA ARG A 251 10.17 -13.34 -44.49
C ARG A 251 10.67 -14.39 -45.49
N ASP A 252 11.11 -15.55 -45.00
CA ASP A 252 11.52 -16.67 -45.85
C ASP A 252 10.29 -17.39 -46.39
N THR A 253 10.24 -17.55 -47.71
CA THR A 253 9.16 -18.29 -48.39
C THR A 253 9.11 -19.76 -48.01
N ASN A 254 10.20 -20.32 -47.45
CA ASN A 254 10.26 -21.71 -46.98
C ASN A 254 9.77 -21.88 -45.53
N ALA A 255 9.52 -20.78 -44.79
CA ALA A 255 8.99 -20.81 -43.44
C ALA A 255 7.47 -21.04 -43.44
N ILE A 256 7.05 -22.20 -43.94
CA ILE A 256 5.65 -22.58 -44.10
C ILE A 256 5.18 -23.59 -43.06
N ASP A 257 3.87 -23.58 -42.81
CA ASP A 257 3.14 -24.55 -42.02
C ASP A 257 2.78 -25.82 -42.83
N ASP A 258 2.15 -26.79 -42.18
CA ASP A 258 1.80 -28.07 -42.80
C ASP A 258 0.73 -27.93 -43.92
N GLU A 259 0.05 -26.79 -44.01
CA GLU A 259 -0.92 -26.46 -45.05
C GLU A 259 -0.33 -25.54 -46.15
N GLY A 260 0.95 -25.17 -46.05
CA GLY A 260 1.66 -24.35 -47.05
C GLY A 260 1.54 -22.84 -46.84
N PHE A 261 1.02 -22.36 -45.71
CA PHE A 261 0.94 -20.93 -45.39
C PHE A 261 2.16 -20.45 -44.60
N THR A 262 2.52 -19.18 -44.75
CA THR A 262 3.65 -18.59 -44.04
C THR A 262 3.40 -18.52 -42.52
N LEU A 263 4.46 -18.74 -41.76
CA LEU A 263 4.46 -18.65 -40.30
C LEU A 263 4.96 -17.28 -39.81
N PRO A 264 4.48 -16.79 -38.66
CA PRO A 264 5.03 -15.57 -38.04
C PRO A 264 6.50 -15.74 -37.66
N THR A 265 7.26 -14.64 -37.72
CA THR A 265 8.67 -14.64 -37.27
C THR A 265 8.74 -14.99 -35.79
N LEU A 266 9.64 -15.90 -35.41
CA LEU A 266 9.88 -16.33 -34.04
C LEU A 266 11.36 -16.14 -33.66
N VAL A 267 11.62 -15.33 -32.63
CA VAL A 267 12.97 -14.95 -32.21
C VAL A 267 13.20 -15.32 -30.74
N TYR A 268 14.31 -16.00 -30.48
CA TYR A 268 14.87 -16.18 -29.14
C TYR A 268 15.91 -15.10 -28.85
N MET A 269 15.89 -14.55 -27.64
CA MET A 269 16.89 -13.59 -27.17
C MET A 269 17.26 -13.87 -25.71
N ALA A 270 18.55 -13.95 -25.43
CA ALA A 270 19.11 -13.78 -24.09
C ALA A 270 20.17 -12.68 -24.15
N ARG A 271 19.94 -11.59 -23.43
CA ARG A 271 20.87 -10.44 -23.38
C ARG A 271 22.15 -10.81 -22.64
N GLU A 272 23.26 -10.15 -22.96
CA GLU A 272 24.52 -10.39 -22.27
C GLU A 272 24.39 -10.06 -20.76
N LYS A 273 24.87 -10.96 -19.91
CA LYS A 273 24.97 -10.77 -18.47
C LYS A 273 26.38 -11.00 -17.99
N ARG A 274 26.83 -10.16 -17.06
CA ARG A 274 28.13 -10.25 -16.39
C ARG A 274 27.95 -10.06 -14.87
N PRO A 275 28.70 -10.77 -14.01
CA PRO A 275 28.46 -10.79 -12.55
C PRO A 275 28.45 -9.41 -11.87
N TYR A 276 29.21 -8.45 -12.38
CA TYR A 276 29.39 -7.13 -11.77
C TYR A 276 28.53 -6.03 -12.40
N ARG A 277 27.64 -6.35 -13.35
CA ARG A 277 26.76 -5.38 -14.02
C ARG A 277 25.30 -5.59 -13.65
N HIS A 278 24.67 -4.52 -13.21
CA HIS A 278 23.24 -4.52 -12.93
C HIS A 278 22.45 -4.54 -14.24
N HIS A 279 21.46 -5.43 -14.33
CA HIS A 279 20.73 -5.67 -15.58
C HIS A 279 19.27 -5.17 -15.53
N ASN A 280 18.79 -4.59 -14.44
CA ASN A 280 17.44 -3.97 -14.37
C ASN A 280 16.27 -4.93 -14.68
N PHE A 281 16.42 -6.23 -14.41
CA PHE A 281 15.36 -7.26 -14.54
C PHE A 281 14.52 -7.12 -15.82
N LYS A 282 13.19 -7.15 -15.71
CA LYS A 282 12.24 -7.09 -16.83
C LYS A 282 12.34 -5.79 -17.63
N ALA A 283 12.57 -4.65 -16.97
CA ALA A 283 12.74 -3.36 -17.64
C ALA A 283 13.85 -3.40 -18.70
N GLY A 284 15.01 -3.94 -18.32
CA GLY A 284 16.14 -4.05 -19.24
C GLY A 284 15.93 -5.12 -20.32
N ALA A 285 15.23 -6.22 -20.02
CA ALA A 285 14.88 -7.24 -21.00
C ALA A 285 13.96 -6.66 -22.10
N MET A 286 12.93 -5.92 -21.69
CA MET A 286 12.03 -5.22 -22.61
C MET A 286 12.75 -4.15 -23.43
N ASN A 287 13.66 -3.39 -22.84
CA ASN A 287 14.44 -2.39 -23.58
C ASN A 287 15.34 -3.02 -24.64
N SER A 288 16.02 -4.12 -24.30
CA SER A 288 16.78 -4.92 -25.28
C SER A 288 15.89 -5.44 -26.41
N LEU A 289 14.70 -5.95 -26.10
CA LEU A 289 13.73 -6.39 -27.09
C LEU A 289 13.31 -5.27 -28.04
N VAL A 290 13.00 -4.07 -27.54
CA VAL A 290 12.63 -2.93 -28.39
C VAL A 290 13.72 -2.61 -29.42
N ARG A 291 15.00 -2.69 -29.02
CA ARG A 291 16.17 -2.47 -29.90
C ARG A 291 16.37 -3.59 -30.91
N VAL A 292 16.29 -4.84 -30.48
CA VAL A 292 16.41 -6.00 -31.38
C VAL A 292 15.30 -5.98 -32.43
N SER A 293 14.07 -5.74 -31.98
CA SER A 293 12.92 -5.70 -32.87
C SER A 293 13.00 -4.56 -33.89
N SER A 294 13.66 -3.43 -33.59
CA SER A 294 13.86 -2.37 -34.61
C SER A 294 14.75 -2.79 -35.78
N GLU A 295 15.66 -3.75 -35.59
CA GLU A 295 16.50 -4.29 -36.67
C GLU A 295 15.79 -5.40 -37.45
N ILE A 296 15.00 -6.25 -36.78
CA ILE A 296 14.44 -7.47 -37.39
C ILE A 296 13.10 -7.19 -38.11
N SER A 297 12.10 -6.68 -37.38
CA SER A 297 10.72 -6.53 -37.90
C SER A 297 10.23 -5.08 -37.95
N SER A 298 10.81 -4.21 -37.13
CA SER A 298 10.47 -2.79 -36.96
C SER A 298 8.96 -2.56 -36.79
N GLY A 299 8.30 -3.37 -35.94
CA GLY A 299 6.86 -3.31 -35.70
C GLY A 299 6.41 -1.95 -35.17
N ALA A 300 5.40 -1.33 -35.78
CA ALA A 300 4.91 -0.02 -35.32
C ALA A 300 4.15 -0.12 -33.99
N VAL A 301 3.58 -1.30 -33.70
CA VAL A 301 2.89 -1.64 -32.45
C VAL A 301 3.63 -2.77 -31.76
N MET A 302 3.81 -2.65 -30.45
CA MET A 302 4.49 -3.63 -29.61
C MET A 302 3.54 -4.12 -28.52
N LEU A 303 3.28 -5.42 -28.50
CA LEU A 303 2.51 -6.09 -27.46
C LEU A 303 3.48 -6.62 -26.40
N ASN A 304 3.25 -6.23 -25.15
CA ASN A 304 3.88 -6.84 -23.99
C ASN A 304 2.97 -7.92 -23.40
N VAL A 305 3.51 -9.12 -23.16
CA VAL A 305 2.86 -10.17 -22.38
C VAL A 305 3.85 -10.85 -21.42
N ASP A 306 3.42 -11.12 -20.19
CA ASP A 306 4.15 -11.99 -19.25
C ASP A 306 4.08 -13.47 -19.69
N CYS A 307 5.09 -14.27 -19.34
CA CYS A 307 5.11 -15.69 -19.73
C CYS A 307 3.99 -16.54 -19.14
N ASP A 308 3.39 -16.10 -18.03
CA ASP A 308 2.25 -16.75 -17.37
C ASP A 308 0.88 -16.22 -17.86
N MET A 309 0.85 -15.35 -18.88
CA MET A 309 -0.35 -14.76 -19.47
C MET A 309 -0.48 -15.16 -20.94
N TYR A 310 -1.53 -15.89 -21.31
CA TYR A 310 -1.75 -16.30 -22.69
C TYR A 310 -2.92 -15.54 -23.34
N SER A 311 -2.93 -15.53 -24.67
CA SER A 311 -4.03 -14.95 -25.46
C SER A 311 -5.27 -15.86 -25.41
N SER A 312 -6.36 -15.34 -24.85
CA SER A 312 -7.65 -16.04 -24.80
C SER A 312 -8.55 -15.69 -25.99
N ASN A 313 -8.33 -14.52 -26.61
CA ASN A 313 -9.10 -14.04 -27.76
C ASN A 313 -8.15 -13.69 -28.91
N SER A 314 -8.34 -14.35 -30.04
CA SER A 314 -7.46 -14.19 -31.21
C SER A 314 -7.63 -12.90 -32.01
N GLU A 315 -8.69 -12.14 -31.74
CA GLU A 315 -8.93 -10.85 -32.40
C GLU A 315 -8.45 -9.65 -31.59
N THR A 316 -7.82 -9.88 -30.43
CA THR A 316 -7.38 -8.82 -29.51
C THR A 316 -6.46 -7.79 -30.18
N VAL A 317 -5.62 -8.22 -31.12
CA VAL A 317 -4.76 -7.31 -31.91
C VAL A 317 -5.62 -6.32 -32.72
N LYS A 318 -6.67 -6.81 -33.40
CA LYS A 318 -7.59 -5.96 -34.17
C LYS A 318 -8.35 -4.99 -33.26
N ASP A 319 -8.74 -5.44 -32.07
CA ASP A 319 -9.39 -4.57 -31.08
C ASP A 319 -8.47 -3.42 -30.65
N ALA A 320 -7.19 -3.68 -30.36
CA ALA A 320 -6.23 -2.64 -30.03
C ALA A 320 -5.99 -1.67 -31.20
N LEU A 321 -5.91 -2.19 -32.42
CA LEU A 321 -5.73 -1.38 -33.63
C LEU A 321 -6.93 -0.48 -33.94
N CYS A 322 -8.16 -0.86 -33.57
CA CYS A 322 -9.31 0.03 -33.69
C CYS A 322 -9.11 1.35 -32.93
N PHE A 323 -8.38 1.34 -31.82
CA PHE A 323 -8.04 2.56 -31.09
C PHE A 323 -6.84 3.28 -31.70
N LEU A 324 -5.77 2.55 -32.00
CA LEU A 324 -4.49 3.13 -32.42
C LEU A 324 -4.51 3.69 -33.86
N MET A 325 -5.36 3.14 -34.72
CA MET A 325 -5.49 3.50 -36.14
C MET A 325 -6.70 4.40 -36.44
N ASP A 326 -7.49 4.77 -35.44
CA ASP A 326 -8.61 5.70 -35.61
C ASP A 326 -8.12 7.05 -36.15
N GLU A 327 -8.76 7.58 -37.19
CA GLU A 327 -8.26 8.78 -37.88
C GLU A 327 -8.30 10.02 -36.99
N GLU A 328 -9.32 10.14 -36.14
CA GLU A 328 -9.52 11.30 -35.28
C GLU A 328 -8.69 11.22 -33.99
N LYS A 329 -8.68 10.07 -33.32
CA LYS A 329 -8.12 9.94 -31.97
C LYS A 329 -6.94 8.97 -31.87
N GLY A 330 -6.65 8.20 -32.90
CA GLY A 330 -5.59 7.18 -32.84
C GLY A 330 -4.19 7.77 -32.64
N HIS A 331 -3.95 8.96 -33.18
CA HIS A 331 -2.65 9.63 -33.13
C HIS A 331 -2.24 10.11 -31.73
N GLU A 332 -3.20 10.38 -30.82
CA GLU A 332 -2.91 10.78 -29.43
C GLU A 332 -2.70 9.59 -28.47
N ILE A 333 -3.01 8.37 -28.92
CA ILE A 333 -2.95 7.17 -28.08
C ILE A 333 -1.56 6.54 -28.16
N ALA A 334 -0.89 6.49 -27.01
CA ALA A 334 0.39 5.80 -26.85
C ALA A 334 0.20 4.30 -26.61
N TYR A 335 -0.77 3.90 -25.79
CA TYR A 335 -0.99 2.50 -25.49
C TYR A 335 -2.42 2.15 -25.12
N VAL A 336 -2.78 0.89 -25.36
CA VAL A 336 -4.07 0.27 -25.01
C VAL A 336 -3.81 -0.84 -23.99
N GLN A 337 -4.29 -0.63 -22.76
CA GLN A 337 -4.17 -1.58 -21.65
C GLN A 337 -5.44 -2.44 -21.57
N LEU A 338 -5.26 -3.76 -21.56
CA LEU A 338 -6.32 -4.72 -21.29
C LEU A 338 -6.30 -5.17 -19.81
N PRO A 339 -7.42 -5.67 -19.27
CA PRO A 339 -7.45 -6.22 -17.93
C PRO A 339 -6.54 -7.45 -17.80
N GLN A 340 -5.84 -7.54 -16.66
CA GLN A 340 -5.15 -8.78 -16.26
C GLN A 340 -6.17 -9.68 -15.54
N LEU A 341 -6.60 -10.72 -16.24
CA LEU A 341 -7.55 -11.72 -15.73
C LEU A 341 -6.83 -13.06 -15.59
N PHE A 342 -7.34 -13.93 -14.71
CA PHE A 342 -6.69 -15.19 -14.39
C PHE A 342 -7.67 -16.36 -14.51
N ASN A 343 -7.20 -17.51 -15.01
CA ASN A 343 -8.04 -18.69 -15.28
C ASN A 343 -8.23 -19.61 -14.06
N ASN A 344 -7.27 -19.59 -13.13
CA ASN A 344 -7.25 -20.49 -11.97
C ASN A 344 -7.99 -19.92 -10.74
N ILE A 345 -8.71 -18.80 -10.88
CA ILE A 345 -9.43 -18.20 -9.75
C ILE A 345 -10.60 -19.10 -9.32
N THR A 346 -10.66 -19.39 -8.03
CA THR A 346 -11.80 -20.12 -7.44
C THR A 346 -13.05 -19.27 -7.40
N LYS A 347 -14.23 -19.91 -7.30
CA LYS A 347 -15.54 -19.24 -7.32
C LYS A 347 -15.63 -18.03 -6.36
N ASN A 348 -15.04 -18.14 -5.18
CA ASN A 348 -15.08 -17.08 -4.17
C ASN A 348 -13.75 -16.33 -3.99
N ASP A 349 -12.78 -16.49 -4.90
CA ASP A 349 -11.49 -15.78 -4.94
C ASP A 349 -10.88 -15.53 -3.55
N ILE A 350 -10.42 -16.61 -2.89
CA ILE A 350 -10.01 -16.56 -1.48
C ILE A 350 -8.88 -15.57 -1.19
N TYR A 351 -8.06 -15.22 -2.19
CA TYR A 351 -6.93 -14.30 -2.05
C TYR A 351 -7.14 -12.94 -2.71
N GLY A 352 -8.33 -12.69 -3.29
CA GLY A 352 -8.66 -11.43 -3.95
C GLY A 352 -7.66 -11.10 -5.05
N SER A 353 -7.39 -12.09 -5.91
CA SER A 353 -6.45 -11.98 -7.04
C SER A 353 -7.05 -11.21 -8.21
N SER A 354 -8.39 -11.16 -8.33
CA SER A 354 -9.10 -10.29 -9.26
C SER A 354 -9.97 -9.30 -8.49
N PRO A 355 -9.34 -8.24 -7.92
CA PRO A 355 -10.04 -7.32 -7.06
C PRO A 355 -11.07 -6.50 -7.83
N MET A 356 -12.30 -6.48 -7.32
CA MET A 356 -13.44 -5.76 -7.91
C MET A 356 -13.16 -4.27 -8.17
N TRP A 357 -12.38 -3.62 -7.29
CA TRP A 357 -12.06 -2.20 -7.43
C TRP A 357 -11.24 -1.91 -8.70
N ALA A 358 -10.34 -2.82 -9.11
CA ALA A 358 -9.46 -2.61 -10.27
C ALA A 358 -10.26 -2.45 -11.56
N TRP A 359 -11.41 -3.12 -11.66
CA TRP A 359 -12.26 -3.07 -12.85
C TRP A 359 -12.83 -1.67 -13.07
N LYS A 360 -13.37 -1.04 -12.02
CA LYS A 360 -13.92 0.33 -12.12
C LYS A 360 -12.84 1.38 -12.12
N ASP A 361 -11.77 1.19 -11.36
CA ASP A 361 -10.76 2.22 -11.21
C ASP A 361 -10.09 2.56 -12.55
N PHE A 362 -9.82 1.53 -13.36
CA PHE A 362 -9.23 1.70 -14.69
C PHE A 362 -10.19 2.39 -15.67
N HIS A 363 -11.49 2.08 -15.61
CA HIS A 363 -12.52 2.82 -16.36
C HIS A 363 -12.60 4.29 -15.91
N GLY A 364 -12.46 4.57 -14.61
CA GLY A 364 -12.38 5.92 -14.05
C GLY A 364 -11.20 6.73 -14.57
N LEU A 365 -10.01 6.13 -14.51
CA LEU A 365 -8.78 6.72 -15.03
C LEU A 365 -8.84 6.97 -16.54
N ASP A 366 -9.47 6.07 -17.29
CA ASP A 366 -9.69 6.22 -18.73
C ASP A 366 -10.48 7.51 -19.06
N GLY A 367 -11.35 7.97 -18.14
CA GLY A 367 -12.07 9.23 -18.25
C GLY A 367 -11.20 10.49 -18.14
N TYR A 368 -9.97 10.38 -17.63
CA TYR A 368 -9.05 11.51 -17.43
C TYR A 368 -7.83 11.47 -18.36
N GLY A 369 -7.75 10.52 -19.28
CA GLY A 369 -6.63 10.39 -20.23
C GLY A 369 -5.98 9.01 -20.26
N GLY A 370 -6.54 8.02 -19.58
CA GLY A 370 -6.15 6.62 -19.71
C GLY A 370 -5.65 5.96 -18.42
N PRO A 371 -5.70 4.62 -18.32
CA PRO A 371 -5.24 3.85 -17.16
C PRO A 371 -3.71 3.80 -17.04
N LEU A 372 -3.20 3.41 -15.88
CA LEU A 372 -1.78 3.09 -15.71
C LEU A 372 -1.36 1.95 -16.66
N TYR A 373 -0.07 1.88 -16.97
CA TYR A 373 0.52 0.70 -17.60
C TYR A 373 0.89 -0.29 -16.48
N VAL A 374 0.37 -1.51 -16.55
CA VAL A 374 0.49 -2.53 -15.48
C VAL A 374 1.34 -3.73 -15.88
N GLY A 375 2.19 -3.57 -16.89
CA GLY A 375 3.26 -4.51 -17.14
C GLY A 375 2.92 -5.76 -17.95
N SER A 376 1.67 -6.02 -18.33
CA SER A 376 1.28 -7.13 -19.22
C SER A 376 -0.06 -6.85 -19.92
N GLY A 377 -0.30 -7.47 -21.08
CA GLY A 377 -1.53 -7.31 -21.86
C GLY A 377 -1.71 -5.90 -22.41
N CYS A 378 -0.62 -5.26 -22.83
CA CYS A 378 -0.61 -3.86 -23.24
C CYS A 378 -0.01 -3.69 -24.64
N PHE A 379 -0.75 -3.01 -25.53
CA PHE A 379 -0.30 -2.67 -26.88
C PHE A 379 0.22 -1.24 -26.90
N HIS A 380 1.51 -1.08 -27.18
CA HIS A 380 2.19 0.20 -27.23
C HIS A 380 2.49 0.63 -28.67
N ARG A 381 2.32 1.91 -28.96
CA ARG A 381 2.93 2.58 -30.10
C ARG A 381 4.44 2.67 -29.87
N ARG A 382 5.25 2.16 -30.79
CA ARG A 382 6.73 2.14 -30.66
C ARG A 382 7.30 3.50 -30.29
N GLU A 383 6.90 4.55 -31.02
CA GLU A 383 7.41 5.90 -30.83
C GLU A 383 7.24 6.41 -29.40
N SER A 384 6.14 6.06 -28.74
CA SER A 384 5.85 6.49 -27.37
C SER A 384 6.82 5.86 -26.36
N LEU A 385 7.13 4.57 -26.53
CA LEU A 385 8.13 3.87 -25.72
C LEU A 385 9.55 4.33 -26.05
N CYS A 386 9.84 4.69 -27.30
CA CYS A 386 11.12 5.26 -27.71
C CYS A 386 11.34 6.73 -27.28
N GLY A 387 10.50 7.29 -26.39
CA GLY A 387 10.74 8.60 -25.80
C GLY A 387 10.18 9.80 -26.56
N LYS A 388 9.45 9.58 -27.67
CA LYS A 388 8.89 10.68 -28.47
C LYS A 388 7.86 11.48 -27.66
N HIS A 389 7.93 12.81 -27.74
CA HIS A 389 6.90 13.69 -27.21
C HIS A 389 5.72 13.81 -28.17
N PHE A 390 4.52 13.83 -27.63
CA PHE A 390 3.33 14.09 -28.44
C PHE A 390 3.22 15.58 -28.75
N ASN A 391 2.95 15.90 -30.02
CA ASN A 391 2.67 17.26 -30.48
C ASN A 391 1.49 17.21 -31.45
N GLU A 392 0.51 18.11 -31.32
CA GLU A 392 -0.73 18.11 -32.11
C GLU A 392 -0.48 18.30 -33.61
N THR A 393 0.64 18.91 -33.98
CA THR A 393 1.06 19.05 -35.39
C THR A 393 1.60 17.75 -35.99
N CYS A 394 2.05 16.80 -35.16
CA CYS A 394 2.56 15.50 -35.57
C CYS A 394 1.41 14.48 -35.70
N LYS A 395 0.51 14.68 -36.67
CA LYS A 395 -0.49 13.67 -37.09
C LYS A 395 0.16 12.56 -37.93
N ALA A 396 1.23 11.96 -37.44
CA ALA A 396 1.87 10.84 -38.12
C ALA A 396 0.99 9.59 -37.96
N ALA A 397 0.39 9.13 -39.05
CA ALA A 397 -0.31 7.85 -39.11
C ALA A 397 0.65 6.71 -38.73
N LEU A 398 0.13 5.63 -38.13
CA LEU A 398 0.86 4.36 -38.01
C LEU A 398 1.13 3.86 -39.44
N ARG A 399 2.29 4.19 -39.99
CA ARG A 399 2.71 3.69 -41.29
C ARG A 399 3.19 2.26 -41.12
N ALA A 400 2.92 1.42 -42.12
CA ALA A 400 3.63 0.17 -42.26
C ALA A 400 5.10 0.51 -42.51
N ASN A 401 5.97 0.22 -41.55
CA ASN A 401 7.40 0.30 -41.79
C ASN A 401 7.77 -0.79 -42.80
N GLU A 402 8.50 -0.43 -43.84
CA GLU A 402 9.07 -1.39 -44.77
C GLU A 402 10.09 -2.23 -44.01
N ARG A 403 9.92 -3.55 -44.07
CA ARG A 403 10.89 -4.49 -43.51
C ARG A 403 12.15 -4.43 -44.36
N ASN A 404 13.30 -4.61 -43.71
CA ASN A 404 14.57 -4.78 -44.42
C ASN A 404 14.59 -6.18 -45.06
N MET A 405 14.00 -6.29 -46.26
CA MET A 405 13.82 -7.55 -47.00
C MET A 405 15.12 -8.08 -47.60
N GLU A 406 16.17 -7.25 -47.68
CA GLU A 406 17.44 -7.60 -48.35
C GLU A 406 18.42 -8.36 -47.45
N ALA A 407 18.26 -8.29 -46.13
CA ALA A 407 19.23 -8.87 -45.19
C ALA A 407 18.87 -10.32 -44.81
N SER A 408 19.83 -11.25 -44.94
CA SER A 408 19.65 -12.64 -44.51
C SER A 408 19.51 -12.75 -42.98
N ALA A 409 18.84 -13.81 -42.51
CA ALA A 409 18.64 -14.07 -41.09
C ALA A 409 19.94 -14.02 -40.27
N SER A 410 21.03 -14.64 -40.76
CA SER A 410 22.33 -14.62 -40.07
C SER A 410 22.93 -13.22 -39.96
N THR A 411 22.75 -12.38 -40.98
CA THR A 411 23.27 -11.00 -40.97
C THR A 411 22.53 -10.15 -39.94
N LEU A 412 21.22 -10.39 -39.79
CA LEU A 412 20.39 -9.71 -38.80
C LEU A 412 20.65 -10.19 -37.38
N GLU A 413 20.90 -11.49 -37.21
CA GLU A 413 21.30 -12.06 -35.93
C GLU A 413 22.57 -11.35 -35.41
N GLU A 414 23.60 -11.22 -36.24
CA GLU A 414 24.86 -10.55 -35.86
C GLU A 414 24.68 -9.05 -35.55
N ARG A 415 23.91 -8.33 -36.37
CA ARG A 415 23.60 -6.91 -36.08
C ARG A 415 22.84 -6.75 -34.77
N ALA A 416 21.81 -7.56 -34.55
CA ALA A 416 20.97 -7.50 -33.35
C ALA A 416 21.72 -7.92 -32.08
N LYS A 417 22.66 -8.88 -32.15
CA LYS A 417 23.52 -9.28 -31.03
C LYS A 417 24.30 -8.10 -30.44
N SER A 418 24.76 -7.17 -31.28
CA SER A 418 25.48 -5.97 -30.81
C SER A 418 24.62 -5.03 -29.93
N LEU A 419 23.29 -5.05 -30.11
CA LEU A 419 22.34 -4.17 -29.42
C LEU A 419 21.94 -4.64 -28.02
N ILE A 420 22.31 -5.88 -27.66
CA ILE A 420 21.94 -6.53 -26.39
C ILE A 420 23.15 -6.84 -25.51
N THR A 421 24.26 -6.16 -25.79
CA THR A 421 25.46 -6.18 -24.96
C THR A 421 25.24 -5.44 -23.65
N CYS A 422 25.95 -5.86 -22.60
CA CYS A 422 25.79 -5.30 -21.25
C CYS A 422 26.33 -3.86 -21.10
N THR A 423 27.04 -3.36 -22.11
CA THR A 423 27.63 -2.02 -22.18
C THR A 423 26.84 -1.05 -23.05
N TYR A 424 25.86 -1.54 -23.82
CA TYR A 424 25.10 -0.72 -24.77
C TYR A 424 24.46 0.52 -24.12
N GLU A 425 24.03 0.40 -22.86
CA GLU A 425 23.20 1.41 -22.20
C GLU A 425 24.00 2.49 -21.44
N ASP A 426 25.31 2.30 -21.23
CA ASP A 426 26.13 3.12 -20.31
C ASP A 426 26.06 4.64 -20.61
N ASN A 427 26.10 5.00 -21.89
CA ASN A 427 26.10 6.40 -22.36
C ASN A 427 24.87 6.74 -23.20
N THR A 428 23.73 6.14 -22.86
CA THR A 428 22.48 6.36 -23.60
C THR A 428 21.36 6.86 -22.68
N GLU A 429 20.25 7.26 -23.32
CA GLU A 429 19.00 7.64 -22.66
C GLU A 429 18.10 6.42 -22.35
N TRP A 430 18.51 5.20 -22.70
CA TRP A 430 17.76 3.98 -22.39
C TRP A 430 17.64 3.78 -20.88
N GLY A 431 16.43 3.46 -20.42
CA GLY A 431 16.11 3.35 -19.00
C GLY A 431 15.96 4.69 -18.27
N LYS A 432 16.46 5.78 -18.84
CA LYS A 432 16.37 7.14 -18.28
C LYS A 432 15.21 7.90 -18.88
N GLU A 433 15.18 8.06 -20.21
CA GLU A 433 14.13 8.73 -20.97
C GLU A 433 13.55 7.86 -22.10
N MET A 434 14.25 6.84 -22.55
CA MET A 434 13.75 5.90 -23.57
C MET A 434 13.50 4.51 -22.98
N GLY A 435 12.51 3.82 -23.54
CA GLY A 435 12.09 2.50 -23.08
C GLY A 435 11.37 2.52 -21.73
N LEU A 436 11.35 1.37 -21.08
CA LEU A 436 10.92 1.20 -19.69
C LEU A 436 11.95 1.86 -18.77
N LYS A 437 11.45 2.67 -17.84
CA LYS A 437 12.26 3.45 -16.88
C LYS A 437 12.90 2.54 -15.82
N TYR A 438 14.16 2.81 -15.46
CA TYR A 438 14.88 2.04 -14.44
C TYR A 438 14.76 2.65 -13.04
N GLY A 439 15.15 1.88 -12.03
CA GLY A 439 15.32 2.35 -10.65
C GLY A 439 14.07 2.27 -9.77
N CYS A 440 13.01 1.59 -10.22
CA CYS A 440 11.79 1.36 -9.44
C CYS A 440 11.31 -0.10 -9.63
N PRO A 441 10.85 -0.80 -8.57
CA PRO A 441 10.27 -2.14 -8.68
C PRO A 441 8.97 -2.25 -9.50
N VAL A 442 8.32 -1.11 -9.77
CA VAL A 442 7.12 -0.98 -10.62
C VAL A 442 7.46 -0.10 -11.83
N GLU A 443 8.44 -0.54 -12.62
CA GLU A 443 8.93 0.18 -13.80
C GLU A 443 7.83 0.48 -14.82
N ASP A 444 6.79 -0.34 -14.85
CA ASP A 444 5.63 -0.22 -15.72
C ASP A 444 4.81 1.03 -15.38
N VAL A 445 4.45 1.21 -14.10
CA VAL A 445 3.65 2.33 -13.62
C VAL A 445 4.35 3.66 -13.91
N ILE A 446 5.64 3.76 -13.57
CA ILE A 446 6.45 4.95 -13.80
C ILE A 446 6.67 5.23 -15.30
N THR A 447 6.81 4.19 -16.13
CA THR A 447 6.92 4.33 -17.59
C THR A 447 5.61 4.87 -18.17
N GLY A 448 4.47 4.33 -17.74
CA GLY A 448 3.15 4.83 -18.14
C GLY A 448 2.94 6.29 -17.71
N LEU A 449 3.35 6.66 -16.50
CA LEU A 449 3.30 8.05 -16.03
C LEU A 449 4.17 8.98 -16.88
N ALA A 450 5.41 8.56 -17.18
CA ALA A 450 6.34 9.31 -18.01
C ALA A 450 5.79 9.54 -19.43
N ILE A 451 5.27 8.50 -20.07
CA ILE A 451 4.65 8.60 -21.41
C ILE A 451 3.53 9.65 -21.41
N LYS A 452 2.66 9.63 -20.40
CA LYS A 452 1.55 10.59 -20.32
C LYS A 452 2.02 12.01 -20.03
N CYS A 453 3.03 12.18 -19.19
CA CYS A 453 3.65 13.49 -18.96
C CYS A 453 4.34 14.06 -20.22
N ARG A 454 4.54 13.26 -21.28
CA ARG A 454 4.99 13.72 -22.60
C ARG A 454 3.85 14.11 -23.54
N GLY A 455 2.62 14.18 -23.04
CA GLY A 455 1.42 14.62 -23.77
C GLY A 455 0.58 13.48 -24.36
N TRP A 456 1.03 12.23 -24.26
CA TRP A 456 0.28 11.08 -24.76
C TRP A 456 -0.91 10.71 -23.86
N LYS A 457 -1.91 10.04 -24.45
CA LYS A 457 -3.01 9.40 -23.73
C LYS A 457 -2.89 7.88 -23.80
N SER A 458 -3.60 7.19 -22.92
CA SER A 458 -3.79 5.75 -23.00
C SER A 458 -5.27 5.38 -22.97
N ILE A 459 -5.55 4.12 -23.28
CA ILE A 459 -6.90 3.57 -23.33
C ILE A 459 -6.99 2.36 -22.42
N TYR A 460 -8.09 2.25 -21.68
CA TYR A 460 -8.48 1.00 -21.06
C TYR A 460 -9.53 0.30 -21.92
N PHE A 461 -9.29 -0.96 -22.28
CA PHE A 461 -10.25 -1.74 -23.05
C PHE A 461 -10.56 -3.08 -22.37
N ASN A 462 -11.82 -3.27 -22.01
CA ASN A 462 -12.34 -4.49 -21.40
C ASN A 462 -13.30 -5.17 -22.39
N PRO A 463 -12.82 -6.12 -23.22
CA PRO A 463 -13.66 -6.85 -24.18
C PRO A 463 -14.61 -7.84 -23.51
N SER A 464 -15.66 -8.27 -24.22
CA SER A 464 -16.61 -9.29 -23.73
C SER A 464 -15.96 -10.65 -23.48
N ARG A 465 -15.07 -11.09 -24.39
CA ARG A 465 -14.15 -12.21 -24.16
C ARG A 465 -12.82 -11.64 -23.70
N ALA A 466 -12.33 -12.11 -22.55
CA ALA A 466 -11.03 -11.72 -22.02
C ALA A 466 -9.94 -11.79 -23.12
N GLY A 467 -9.19 -10.69 -23.30
CA GLY A 467 -8.07 -10.67 -24.24
C GLY A 467 -6.96 -11.60 -23.80
N PHE A 468 -6.60 -11.50 -22.51
CA PHE A 468 -5.53 -12.27 -21.88
C PHE A 468 -6.04 -12.96 -20.62
N LEU A 469 -5.54 -14.17 -20.39
CA LEU A 469 -5.75 -14.93 -19.17
C LEU A 469 -4.40 -15.44 -18.67
N GLY A 470 -4.14 -15.34 -17.38
CA GLY A 470 -2.94 -15.95 -16.79
C GLY A 470 -3.21 -16.72 -15.51
N VAL A 471 -2.13 -16.91 -14.74
CA VAL A 471 -2.15 -17.72 -13.52
C VAL A 471 -1.97 -16.84 -12.28
N ALA A 472 -2.99 -16.79 -11.43
CA ALA A 472 -2.94 -16.09 -10.15
C ALA A 472 -2.14 -16.89 -9.10
N PRO A 473 -1.52 -16.23 -8.12
CA PRO A 473 -0.93 -16.91 -6.97
C PRO A 473 -1.96 -17.78 -6.23
N VAL A 474 -1.54 -18.98 -5.83
CA VAL A 474 -2.42 -19.97 -5.16
C VAL A 474 -2.12 -20.11 -3.66
N THR A 475 -1.25 -19.26 -3.11
CA THR A 475 -0.96 -19.20 -1.67
C THR A 475 -1.06 -17.78 -1.13
N LEU A 476 -1.38 -17.67 0.17
CA LEU A 476 -1.43 -16.37 0.84
C LEU A 476 -0.04 -15.71 0.87
N ALA A 477 1.02 -16.48 1.13
CA ALA A 477 2.39 -15.97 1.19
C ALA A 477 2.82 -15.31 -0.13
N GLN A 478 2.61 -15.98 -1.27
CA GLN A 478 2.91 -15.42 -2.58
C GLN A 478 2.13 -14.13 -2.84
N THR A 479 0.84 -14.12 -2.51
CA THR A 479 -0.03 -12.94 -2.67
C THR A 479 0.46 -11.75 -1.83
N LEU A 480 0.84 -11.99 -0.57
CA LEU A 480 1.34 -10.93 0.32
C LEU A 480 2.71 -10.39 -0.12
N VAL A 481 3.61 -11.26 -0.61
CA VAL A 481 4.91 -10.85 -1.15
C VAL A 481 4.75 -10.02 -2.43
N GLN A 482 3.83 -10.43 -3.31
CA GLN A 482 3.52 -9.67 -4.53
C GLN A 482 3.01 -8.27 -4.20
N HIS A 483 2.05 -8.15 -3.28
CA HIS A 483 1.52 -6.86 -2.85
C HIS A 483 2.51 -6.01 -2.07
N LYS A 484 3.44 -6.62 -1.33
CA LYS A 484 4.55 -5.89 -0.70
C LYS A 484 5.38 -5.20 -1.77
N ARG A 485 5.81 -5.94 -2.82
CA ARG A 485 6.63 -5.40 -3.91
C ARG A 485 5.94 -4.25 -4.64
N TRP A 486 4.65 -4.40 -4.96
CA TRP A 486 3.88 -3.32 -5.61
C TRP A 486 3.80 -2.07 -4.73
N SER A 487 3.38 -2.23 -3.47
CA SER A 487 3.25 -1.12 -2.52
C SER A 487 4.57 -0.41 -2.25
N GLU A 488 5.67 -1.15 -2.22
CA GLU A 488 7.04 -0.63 -2.08
C GLU A 488 7.42 0.24 -3.29
N GLY A 489 7.20 -0.27 -4.51
CA GLY A 489 7.51 0.46 -5.73
C GLY A 489 6.62 1.71 -5.91
N ASP A 490 5.32 1.57 -5.65
CA ASP A 490 4.35 2.66 -5.74
C ASP A 490 4.67 3.78 -4.73
N PHE A 491 5.08 3.42 -3.51
CA PHE A 491 5.48 4.41 -2.52
C PHE A 491 6.82 5.08 -2.86
N GLN A 492 7.75 4.35 -3.49
CA GLN A 492 8.96 4.96 -4.06
C GLN A 492 8.66 5.98 -5.15
N ILE A 493 7.68 5.72 -6.02
CA ILE A 493 7.23 6.72 -6.98
C ILE A 493 6.78 7.99 -6.25
N PHE A 494 5.97 7.85 -5.18
CA PHE A 494 5.48 8.99 -4.41
C PHE A 494 6.57 9.85 -3.78
N LEU A 495 7.62 9.22 -3.24
CA LEU A 495 8.74 9.89 -2.57
C LEU A 495 9.81 10.39 -3.54
N SER A 496 9.71 10.06 -4.83
CA SER A 496 10.69 10.45 -5.84
C SER A 496 10.27 11.70 -6.62
N LYS A 497 11.13 12.14 -7.54
CA LYS A 497 10.81 13.18 -8.54
C LYS A 497 9.59 12.83 -9.42
N TYR A 498 9.18 11.56 -9.45
CA TYR A 498 8.04 11.06 -10.20
C TYR A 498 6.71 11.10 -9.43
N CYS A 499 6.66 11.73 -8.25
CA CYS A 499 5.41 11.95 -7.53
C CYS A 499 4.32 12.51 -8.48
N PRO A 500 3.13 11.88 -8.59
CA PRO A 500 2.12 12.29 -9.57
C PRO A 500 1.71 13.77 -9.48
N PHE A 501 1.65 14.32 -8.26
CA PHE A 501 1.31 15.73 -8.02
C PHE A 501 2.44 16.71 -8.37
N LEU A 502 3.70 16.28 -8.36
CA LEU A 502 4.85 17.10 -8.72
C LEU A 502 5.17 16.97 -10.21
N TYR A 503 5.38 15.72 -10.66
CA TYR A 503 5.79 15.41 -12.03
C TYR A 503 4.66 15.66 -13.06
N GLY A 504 3.41 15.41 -12.65
CA GLY A 504 2.22 15.62 -13.49
C GLY A 504 1.67 17.05 -13.45
N LYS A 505 2.19 17.94 -12.60
CA LYS A 505 1.68 19.31 -12.45
C LYS A 505 1.75 20.07 -13.78
N GLY A 506 0.61 20.59 -14.22
CA GLY A 506 0.49 21.30 -15.51
C GLY A 506 0.53 20.41 -16.75
N LYS A 507 0.76 19.09 -16.61
CA LYS A 507 0.86 18.12 -17.71
C LYS A 507 -0.31 17.13 -17.74
N LEU A 508 -0.80 16.74 -16.56
CA LEU A 508 -1.89 15.79 -16.38
C LEU A 508 -3.09 16.45 -15.72
N LYS A 509 -4.30 15.95 -16.03
CA LYS A 509 -5.53 16.36 -15.33
C LYS A 509 -5.46 15.96 -13.85
N LEU A 510 -6.02 16.78 -12.96
CA LEU A 510 -6.00 16.53 -11.51
C LEU A 510 -6.58 15.15 -11.14
N GLY A 511 -7.68 14.73 -11.77
CA GLY A 511 -8.27 13.41 -11.54
C GLY A 511 -7.30 12.26 -11.85
N LEU A 512 -6.45 12.41 -12.88
CA LEU A 512 -5.43 11.42 -13.19
C LEU A 512 -4.28 11.44 -12.19
N GLN A 513 -3.84 12.63 -11.76
CA GLN A 513 -2.82 12.76 -10.71
C GLN A 513 -3.27 12.08 -9.41
N MET A 514 -4.50 12.37 -8.97
CA MET A 514 -5.13 11.74 -7.81
C MET A 514 -5.24 10.22 -7.98
N GLY A 515 -5.61 9.75 -9.18
CA GLY A 515 -5.79 8.34 -9.47
C GLY A 515 -4.50 7.53 -9.43
N TYR A 516 -3.38 8.06 -9.92
CA TYR A 516 -2.05 7.46 -9.68
C TYR A 516 -1.73 7.44 -8.18
N SER A 517 -2.03 8.52 -7.46
CA SER A 517 -1.72 8.65 -6.04
C SER A 517 -2.47 7.66 -5.12
N ILE A 518 -3.59 7.07 -5.57
CA ILE A 518 -4.29 6.01 -4.83
C ILE A 518 -3.33 4.84 -4.55
N TYR A 519 -2.64 4.36 -5.58
CA TYR A 519 -1.71 3.24 -5.51
C TYR A 519 -0.44 3.62 -4.73
N CYS A 520 0.12 4.79 -5.05
CA CYS A 520 1.29 5.37 -4.38
C CYS A 520 1.15 5.49 -2.85
N LEU A 521 -0.07 5.57 -2.33
CA LEU A 521 -0.35 5.75 -0.91
C LEU A 521 -0.83 4.47 -0.20
N TRP A 522 -0.75 3.31 -0.84
CA TRP A 522 -1.07 2.02 -0.20
C TRP A 522 -0.25 1.76 1.06
N ALA A 523 1.07 1.94 0.99
CA ALA A 523 1.97 1.74 2.12
C ALA A 523 1.62 2.66 3.31
N PRO A 524 1.54 4.00 3.15
CA PRO A 524 1.10 4.90 4.23
C PRO A 524 -0.30 4.60 4.80
N CYS A 525 -1.25 4.09 4.01
CA CYS A 525 -2.59 3.74 4.49
C CYS A 525 -2.63 2.58 5.50
N SER A 526 -1.51 1.88 5.69
CA SER A 526 -1.39 0.83 6.70
C SER A 526 -1.44 1.36 8.13
N PHE A 527 -0.82 2.50 8.43
CA PHE A 527 -0.78 3.08 9.78
C PHE A 527 -2.15 3.43 10.37
N PRO A 528 -3.03 4.19 9.69
CA PRO A 528 -4.36 4.45 10.22
C PRO A 528 -5.18 3.17 10.38
N THR A 529 -4.94 2.16 9.53
CA THR A 529 -5.59 0.84 9.65
C THR A 529 -5.09 0.09 10.89
N LEU A 530 -3.77 0.07 11.12
CA LEU A 530 -3.17 -0.49 12.33
C LEU A 530 -3.69 0.21 13.59
N TYR A 531 -3.83 1.54 13.55
CA TYR A 531 -4.40 2.30 14.67
C TYR A 531 -5.81 1.81 15.02
N TYR A 532 -6.68 1.63 14.03
CA TYR A 532 -8.04 1.10 14.22
C TYR A 532 -8.10 -0.36 14.68
N VAL A 533 -7.12 -1.19 14.30
CA VAL A 533 -7.07 -2.62 14.65
C VAL A 533 -6.43 -2.86 16.02
N ILE A 534 -5.66 -1.90 16.53
CA ILE A 534 -4.91 -2.04 17.78
C ILE A 534 -5.60 -1.25 18.90
N ILE A 535 -5.87 0.03 18.69
CA ILE A 535 -6.24 0.96 19.76
C ILE A 535 -7.67 0.78 20.27
N PRO A 536 -8.72 0.76 19.42
CA PRO A 536 -10.09 0.52 19.88
C PRO A 536 -10.28 -0.79 20.67
N PRO A 537 -9.71 -1.94 20.25
CA PRO A 537 -9.76 -3.16 21.05
C PRO A 537 -9.13 -3.02 22.43
N PHE A 538 -7.95 -2.38 22.53
CA PHE A 538 -7.32 -2.16 23.84
C PHE A 538 -8.17 -1.29 24.78
N THR A 539 -8.80 -0.25 24.23
CA THR A 539 -9.68 0.62 25.02
C THR A 539 -10.95 -0.09 25.53
N LEU A 540 -11.38 -1.20 24.88
CA LEU A 540 -12.45 -2.06 25.42
C LEU A 540 -12.09 -2.68 26.77
N LEU A 541 -10.80 -2.99 26.98
CA LEU A 541 -10.33 -3.56 28.25
C LEU A 541 -10.36 -2.55 29.39
N HIS A 542 -10.22 -1.26 29.09
CA HIS A 542 -10.16 -0.17 30.07
C HIS A 542 -11.48 0.61 30.18
N GLY A 543 -12.45 0.40 29.29
CA GLY A 543 -13.74 1.08 29.34
C GLY A 543 -13.70 2.51 28.80
N ILE A 544 -12.64 2.86 28.06
CA ILE A 544 -12.47 4.18 27.45
C ILE A 544 -13.27 4.22 26.15
N SER A 545 -14.37 4.99 26.14
CA SER A 545 -15.21 5.14 24.96
C SER A 545 -14.55 6.05 23.92
N LEU A 546 -14.32 5.52 22.72
CA LEU A 546 -13.74 6.26 21.59
C LEU A 546 -14.77 6.68 20.53
N PHE A 547 -16.03 6.33 20.73
CA PHE A 547 -17.10 6.55 19.76
C PHE A 547 -18.33 7.12 20.48
N PRO A 548 -19.23 7.82 19.76
CA PRO A 548 -20.44 8.34 20.38
C PRO A 548 -21.31 7.22 20.94
N LYS A 549 -21.98 7.50 22.07
CA LYS A 549 -22.98 6.60 22.66
C LYS A 549 -24.10 6.33 21.64
N ALA A 550 -24.61 5.09 21.61
CA ALA A 550 -25.63 4.66 20.65
C ALA A 550 -26.95 5.47 20.73
N SER A 551 -27.27 6.04 21.90
CA SER A 551 -28.42 6.92 22.10
C SER A 551 -28.17 8.38 21.71
N GLY A 552 -26.92 8.76 21.42
CA GLY A 552 -26.56 10.13 21.09
C GLY A 552 -26.79 10.48 19.63
N ILE A 553 -27.11 11.75 19.35
CA ILE A 553 -27.33 12.22 17.97
C ILE A 553 -26.09 12.04 17.08
N TRP A 554 -24.89 12.13 17.67
CA TRP A 554 -23.62 11.93 16.99
C TRP A 554 -23.35 10.49 16.57
N PHE A 555 -24.13 9.50 17.03
CA PHE A 555 -24.05 8.14 16.52
C PHE A 555 -24.50 8.04 15.05
N MET A 556 -25.45 8.89 14.63
CA MET A 556 -26.09 8.81 13.32
C MET A 556 -25.10 9.01 12.15
N PRO A 557 -24.17 10.00 12.17
CA PRO A 557 -23.15 10.11 11.12
C PRO A 557 -22.26 8.88 10.99
N PHE A 558 -21.82 8.29 12.10
CA PHE A 558 -20.96 7.10 12.09
C PHE A 558 -21.71 5.88 11.52
N SER A 559 -22.91 5.61 12.03
CA SER A 559 -23.72 4.48 11.57
C SER A 559 -24.12 4.64 10.11
N TYR A 560 -24.47 5.86 9.68
CA TYR A 560 -24.79 6.17 8.28
C TYR A 560 -23.60 5.89 7.36
N VAL A 561 -22.41 6.44 7.64
CA VAL A 561 -21.23 6.25 6.77
C VAL A 561 -20.85 4.77 6.69
N ILE A 562 -20.85 4.04 7.81
CA ILE A 562 -20.56 2.60 7.83
C ILE A 562 -21.59 1.82 7.00
N ALA A 563 -22.89 2.06 7.24
CA ALA A 563 -23.95 1.35 6.53
C ALA A 563 -23.95 1.68 5.02
N ALA A 564 -23.89 2.97 4.67
CA ALA A 564 -23.93 3.42 3.28
C ALA A 564 -22.75 2.87 2.47
N THR A 565 -21.53 2.93 3.01
CA THR A 565 -20.33 2.43 2.31
C THR A 565 -20.33 0.90 2.20
N THR A 566 -20.74 0.18 3.24
CA THR A 566 -20.82 -1.28 3.23
C THR A 566 -21.90 -1.77 2.26
N MET A 567 -23.09 -1.18 2.32
CA MET A 567 -24.21 -1.53 1.43
C MET A 567 -23.88 -1.19 -0.03
N PHE A 568 -23.26 -0.03 -0.29
CA PHE A 568 -22.84 0.33 -1.65
C PHE A 568 -21.77 -0.61 -2.18
N SER A 569 -20.75 -0.95 -1.37
CA SER A 569 -19.71 -1.92 -1.75
C SER A 569 -20.31 -3.29 -2.07
N LEU A 570 -21.29 -3.73 -1.27
CA LEU A 570 -21.95 -5.00 -1.48
C LEU A 570 -22.86 -5.00 -2.71
N TRP A 571 -23.62 -3.92 -2.92
CA TRP A 571 -24.42 -3.73 -4.12
C TRP A 571 -23.57 -3.74 -5.39
N GLU A 572 -22.42 -3.06 -5.36
CA GLU A 572 -21.45 -3.07 -6.45
C GLU A 572 -20.91 -4.49 -6.73
N ALA A 573 -20.64 -5.28 -5.69
CA ALA A 573 -20.24 -6.68 -5.85
C ALA A 573 -21.30 -7.51 -6.56
N PHE A 574 -22.57 -7.32 -6.23
CA PHE A 574 -23.66 -8.02 -6.92
C PHE A 574 -23.83 -7.58 -8.38
N LEU A 575 -23.63 -6.30 -8.69
CA LEU A 575 -23.65 -5.83 -10.09
C LEU A 575 -22.58 -6.50 -10.95
N PHE A 576 -21.44 -6.86 -10.36
CA PHE A 576 -20.37 -7.60 -11.03
C PHE A 576 -20.51 -9.13 -10.92
N GLY A 577 -21.65 -9.63 -10.44
CA GLY A 577 -21.91 -11.08 -10.33
C GLY A 577 -21.09 -11.78 -9.24
N CYS A 578 -20.56 -11.05 -8.26
CA CYS A 578 -19.80 -11.62 -7.15
C CYS A 578 -20.73 -12.22 -6.09
N THR A 579 -20.28 -13.30 -5.45
CA THR A 579 -20.99 -13.90 -4.30
C THR A 579 -20.72 -13.11 -3.01
N MET A 580 -21.60 -13.25 -2.02
CA MET A 580 -21.37 -12.71 -0.66
C MET A 580 -20.04 -13.19 -0.06
N LYS A 581 -19.70 -14.46 -0.27
CA LYS A 581 -18.45 -15.06 0.24
C LYS A 581 -17.23 -14.45 -0.45
N ARG A 582 -17.30 -14.18 -1.77
CA ARG A 582 -16.24 -13.46 -2.50
C ARG A 582 -16.07 -12.05 -1.95
N TRP A 583 -17.15 -11.30 -1.77
CA TRP A 583 -17.09 -9.95 -1.17
C TRP A 583 -16.45 -9.98 0.22
N TRP A 584 -16.80 -10.96 1.06
CA TRP A 584 -16.19 -11.11 2.39
C TRP A 584 -14.70 -11.46 2.32
N ASN A 585 -14.29 -12.32 1.38
CA ASN A 585 -12.88 -12.64 1.14
C ASN A 585 -12.09 -11.42 0.66
N GLU A 586 -12.68 -10.56 -0.18
CA GLU A 586 -12.08 -9.29 -0.58
C GLU A 586 -11.85 -8.35 0.61
N GLN A 587 -12.83 -8.22 1.53
CA GLN A 587 -12.64 -7.43 2.75
C GLN A 587 -11.50 -7.99 3.62
N ARG A 588 -11.41 -9.32 3.72
CA ARG A 588 -10.30 -9.99 4.43
C ARG A 588 -8.96 -9.67 3.80
N MET A 589 -8.84 -9.82 2.49
CA MET A 589 -7.59 -9.61 1.79
C MET A 589 -7.17 -8.15 1.76
N TYR A 590 -8.13 -7.22 1.70
CA TYR A 590 -7.89 -5.79 1.91
C TYR A 590 -7.27 -5.53 3.28
N LEU A 591 -7.81 -6.12 4.35
CA LEU A 591 -7.26 -6.01 5.69
C LEU A 591 -5.86 -6.65 5.79
N PHE A 592 -5.68 -7.88 5.29
CA PHE A 592 -4.42 -8.61 5.38
C PHE A 592 -3.26 -7.87 4.67
N LYS A 593 -3.51 -7.32 3.48
CA LYS A 593 -2.53 -6.51 2.74
C LYS A 593 -2.08 -5.28 3.56
N ARG A 594 -3.01 -4.62 4.25
CA ARG A 594 -2.75 -3.43 5.09
C ARG A 594 -2.10 -3.73 6.43
N LEU A 595 -2.33 -4.91 6.99
CA LEU A 595 -1.72 -5.33 8.26
C LEU A 595 -0.34 -5.98 8.09
N ALA A 596 -0.09 -6.61 6.94
CA ALA A 596 1.15 -7.31 6.65
C ALA A 596 1.96 -6.63 5.55
N SER A 597 1.57 -6.77 4.28
CA SER A 597 2.39 -6.35 3.12
C SER A 597 2.79 -4.87 3.15
N TYR A 598 1.85 -3.98 3.47
CA TYR A 598 2.04 -2.53 3.33
C TYR A 598 2.93 -1.91 4.42
N PRO A 599 2.85 -2.30 5.72
CA PRO A 599 3.83 -1.90 6.73
C PRO A 599 5.25 -2.29 6.38
N PHE A 600 5.47 -3.54 5.92
CA PHE A 600 6.80 -3.98 5.47
C PHE A 600 7.30 -3.15 4.29
N ALA A 601 6.44 -2.90 3.30
CA ALA A 601 6.76 -2.06 2.15
C ALA A 601 7.12 -0.62 2.55
N PHE A 602 6.40 -0.04 3.53
CA PHE A 602 6.70 1.29 4.06
C PHE A 602 8.08 1.33 4.71
N VAL A 603 8.34 0.43 5.66
CA VAL A 603 9.61 0.37 6.40
C VAL A 603 10.79 0.17 5.46
N ASP A 604 10.69 -0.79 4.54
CA ASP A 604 11.75 -1.07 3.57
C ASP A 604 12.03 0.12 2.65
N THR A 605 10.98 0.85 2.25
CA THR A 605 11.12 2.05 1.42
C THR A 605 11.80 3.19 2.18
N ILE A 606 11.43 3.42 3.43
CA ILE A 606 12.07 4.45 4.28
C ILE A 606 13.54 4.09 4.53
N PHE A 607 13.82 2.85 4.93
CA PHE A 607 15.21 2.40 5.14
C PHE A 607 16.05 2.50 3.87
N ARG A 608 15.48 2.23 2.70
CA ARG A 608 16.15 2.47 1.41
C ARG A 608 16.44 3.94 1.19
N HIS A 609 15.47 4.82 1.45
CA HIS A 609 15.67 6.26 1.30
C HIS A 609 16.75 6.81 2.24
N LEU A 610 16.90 6.21 3.41
CA LEU A 610 17.97 6.51 4.38
C LEU A 610 19.31 5.81 4.05
N GLY A 611 19.39 5.02 2.97
CA GLY A 611 20.62 4.32 2.55
C GLY A 611 20.99 3.09 3.40
N LEU A 612 20.07 2.61 4.25
CA LEU A 612 20.33 1.54 5.23
C LEU A 612 20.17 0.12 4.66
N ASN A 613 19.51 -0.05 3.51
CA ASN A 613 19.25 -1.39 2.96
C ASN A 613 19.29 -1.43 1.42
N LYS A 614 19.80 -2.54 0.86
CA LYS A 614 19.74 -2.82 -0.58
C LYS A 614 18.51 -3.69 -0.89
N SER A 615 17.84 -3.43 -2.01
CA SER A 615 16.65 -4.17 -2.43
C SER A 615 16.97 -5.64 -2.73
N THR A 616 16.23 -6.57 -2.12
CA THR A 616 16.14 -7.96 -2.58
C THR A 616 14.84 -8.13 -3.37
N PHE A 617 14.96 -8.23 -4.70
CA PHE A 617 13.83 -8.57 -5.56
C PHE A 617 13.59 -10.08 -5.48
N ILE A 618 12.47 -10.47 -4.88
CA ILE A 618 12.08 -11.89 -4.78
C ILE A 618 11.13 -12.20 -5.93
N ILE A 619 11.52 -13.16 -6.78
CA ILE A 619 10.65 -13.71 -7.82
C ILE A 619 9.64 -14.64 -7.16
N THR A 620 8.35 -14.43 -7.42
CA THR A 620 7.28 -15.27 -6.88
C THR A 620 7.11 -16.52 -7.74
N ALA A 621 7.20 -17.70 -7.13
CA ALA A 621 6.91 -18.96 -7.81
C ALA A 621 5.50 -18.98 -8.41
N LYS A 622 5.38 -19.50 -9.63
CA LYS A 622 4.12 -19.55 -10.41
C LYS A 622 3.44 -20.91 -10.36
N VAL A 623 4.19 -21.95 -10.01
CA VAL A 623 3.66 -23.31 -9.80
C VAL A 623 3.64 -23.61 -8.31
N ALA A 624 2.61 -24.31 -7.87
CA ALA A 624 2.52 -24.84 -6.51
C ALA A 624 2.40 -26.36 -6.54
N ASP A 625 2.82 -26.97 -5.43
CA ASP A 625 2.69 -28.41 -5.23
C ASP A 625 1.24 -28.89 -5.35
N GLU A 626 1.05 -30.14 -5.77
CA GLU A 626 -0.26 -30.71 -6.06
C GLU A 626 -1.20 -30.66 -4.84
N GLU A 627 -0.67 -30.91 -3.63
CA GLU A 627 -1.44 -30.80 -2.40
C GLU A 627 -1.89 -29.37 -2.10
N VAL A 628 -1.03 -28.38 -2.33
CA VAL A 628 -1.34 -26.95 -2.16
C VAL A 628 -2.43 -26.54 -3.16
N SER A 629 -2.32 -26.98 -4.41
CA SER A 629 -3.32 -26.77 -5.46
C SER A 629 -4.68 -27.38 -5.09
N LYS A 630 -4.70 -28.58 -4.50
CA LYS A 630 -5.93 -29.22 -4.01
C LYS A 630 -6.59 -28.39 -2.90
N ARG A 631 -5.82 -27.91 -1.92
CA ARG A 631 -6.33 -27.05 -0.84
C ARG A 631 -6.85 -25.72 -1.38
N TYR A 632 -6.15 -25.14 -2.34
CA TYR A 632 -6.59 -23.92 -3.03
C TYR A 632 -7.94 -24.11 -3.72
N LYS A 633 -8.12 -25.20 -4.49
CA LYS A 633 -9.40 -25.55 -5.14
C LYS A 633 -10.53 -25.77 -4.13
N GLN A 634 -10.22 -26.24 -2.92
CA GLN A 634 -11.16 -26.36 -1.81
C GLN A 634 -11.42 -25.05 -1.06
N GLU A 635 -10.91 -23.92 -1.56
CA GLU A 635 -11.04 -22.58 -0.95
C GLU A 635 -10.48 -22.49 0.48
N MET A 636 -9.41 -23.24 0.74
CA MET A 636 -8.69 -23.20 2.01
C MET A 636 -7.44 -22.32 1.91
N MET A 637 -7.28 -21.40 2.87
CA MET A 637 -6.11 -20.54 2.95
C MET A 637 -4.87 -21.30 3.44
N GLU A 638 -3.74 -21.05 2.79
CA GLU A 638 -2.46 -21.69 3.04
C GLU A 638 -1.60 -20.86 4.02
N PHE A 639 -1.30 -21.42 5.19
CA PHE A 639 -0.45 -20.79 6.23
C PHE A 639 0.82 -21.59 6.56
N GLY A 640 1.08 -22.71 5.85
CA GLY A 640 2.17 -23.65 6.16
C GLY A 640 3.58 -23.09 6.02
N SER A 641 3.77 -21.99 5.28
CA SER A 641 5.09 -21.39 5.08
C SER A 641 5.49 -20.47 6.24
N PRO A 642 6.75 -20.55 6.72
CA PRO A 642 7.21 -19.62 7.74
C PRO A 642 7.37 -18.22 7.15
N SER A 643 6.65 -17.23 7.70
CA SER A 643 6.70 -15.85 7.22
C SER A 643 6.47 -14.84 8.36
N PRO A 644 7.32 -13.79 8.48
CA PRO A 644 7.07 -12.69 9.42
C PRO A 644 5.73 -11.99 9.22
N MET A 645 5.21 -11.99 7.99
CA MET A 645 3.88 -11.45 7.68
C MET A 645 2.77 -12.22 8.38
N PHE A 646 2.91 -13.55 8.50
CA PHE A 646 1.94 -14.38 9.22
C PHE A 646 2.04 -14.16 10.72
N THR A 647 3.25 -13.94 11.26
CA THR A 647 3.43 -13.56 12.67
C THR A 647 2.62 -12.31 13.02
N ILE A 648 2.70 -11.24 12.22
CA ILE A 648 1.94 -10.01 12.47
C ILE A 648 0.43 -10.25 12.39
N LEU A 649 -0.05 -10.96 11.35
CA LEU A 649 -1.48 -11.27 11.20
C LEU A 649 -2.01 -12.07 12.40
N ALA A 650 -1.27 -13.10 12.82
CA ALA A 650 -1.61 -13.93 13.97
C ALA A 650 -1.58 -13.15 15.28
N THR A 651 -0.57 -12.31 15.51
CA THR A 651 -0.47 -11.47 16.71
C THR A 651 -1.65 -10.52 16.81
N LEU A 652 -2.00 -9.81 15.73
CA LEU A 652 -3.12 -8.87 15.73
C LEU A 652 -4.48 -9.58 15.85
N ALA A 653 -4.63 -10.75 15.23
CA ALA A 653 -5.82 -11.58 15.39
C ALA A 653 -5.97 -12.03 16.86
N MET A 654 -4.92 -12.52 17.49
CA MET A 654 -4.96 -12.93 18.91
C MET A 654 -5.21 -11.74 19.84
N LEU A 655 -4.59 -10.60 19.57
CA LEU A 655 -4.82 -9.36 20.32
C LEU A 655 -6.31 -8.99 20.34
N ASN A 656 -6.92 -8.94 19.16
CA ASN A 656 -8.35 -8.59 19.01
C ASN A 656 -9.26 -9.64 19.68
N LEU A 657 -8.91 -10.92 19.61
CA LEU A 657 -9.68 -11.98 20.28
C LEU A 657 -9.64 -11.84 21.80
N VAL A 658 -8.44 -11.63 22.38
CA VAL A 658 -8.28 -11.44 23.83
C VAL A 658 -8.99 -10.17 24.29
N CYS A 659 -8.88 -9.07 23.54
CA CYS A 659 -9.59 -7.83 23.85
C CYS A 659 -11.11 -7.99 23.80
N LEU A 660 -11.64 -8.72 22.82
CA LEU A 660 -13.08 -8.98 22.71
C LEU A 660 -13.60 -9.82 23.87
N ILE A 661 -12.87 -10.88 24.25
CA ILE A 661 -13.21 -11.72 25.40
C ILE A 661 -13.15 -10.91 26.70
N GLY A 662 -12.11 -10.08 26.88
CA GLY A 662 -11.98 -9.21 28.04
C GLY A 662 -13.10 -8.16 28.12
N GLY A 663 -13.45 -7.51 27.00
CA GLY A 663 -14.58 -6.59 26.92
C GLY A 663 -15.93 -7.27 27.22
N ALA A 664 -16.15 -8.48 26.69
CA ALA A 664 -17.34 -9.27 26.99
C ALA A 664 -17.39 -9.68 28.47
N LYS A 665 -16.26 -10.07 29.08
CA LYS A 665 -16.16 -10.38 30.50
C LYS A 665 -16.54 -9.18 31.37
N ARG A 666 -16.08 -7.96 31.03
CA ARG A 666 -16.47 -6.72 31.72
C ARG A 666 -17.97 -6.44 31.61
N LEU A 667 -18.55 -6.68 30.44
CA LEU A 667 -20.00 -6.53 30.22
C LEU A 667 -20.81 -7.47 31.13
N VAL A 668 -20.35 -8.70 31.31
CA VAL A 668 -21.03 -9.72 32.12
C VAL A 668 -20.82 -9.53 33.63
N LEU A 669 -19.62 -9.09 34.06
CA LEU A 669 -19.23 -9.09 35.48
C LEU A 669 -19.33 -7.74 36.20
N GLY A 670 -19.40 -6.59 35.50
CA GLY A 670 -19.16 -5.28 36.15
C GLY A 670 -20.23 -4.19 35.97
N GLU A 671 -20.72 -3.94 34.75
CA GLU A 671 -21.37 -2.63 34.44
C GLU A 671 -22.70 -2.71 33.65
N GLY A 672 -23.19 -3.90 33.29
CA GLY A 672 -24.51 -4.10 32.67
C GLY A 672 -24.68 -3.52 31.26
N ILE A 673 -25.94 -3.39 30.80
CA ILE A 673 -26.33 -2.95 29.43
C ILE A 673 -25.84 -1.53 29.08
N GLY A 674 -25.57 -0.68 30.09
CA GLY A 674 -25.09 0.68 29.90
C GLY A 674 -23.74 0.78 29.18
N LEU A 675 -22.80 -0.13 29.48
CA LEU A 675 -21.48 -0.21 28.85
C LEU A 675 -21.56 -0.57 27.35
N LEU A 676 -22.51 -1.44 26.99
CA LEU A 676 -22.76 -1.80 25.59
C LEU A 676 -23.27 -0.58 24.81
N GLY A 677 -24.16 0.22 25.41
CA GLY A 677 -24.67 1.45 24.81
C GLY A 677 -23.58 2.52 24.59
N SER A 678 -22.57 2.59 25.45
CA SER A 678 -21.47 3.56 25.34
C SER A 678 -20.31 3.12 24.44
N MET A 679 -20.17 1.83 24.13
CA MET A 679 -19.04 1.28 23.37
C MET A 679 -19.44 0.40 22.18
N LEU A 680 -20.71 0.47 21.74
CA LEU A 680 -21.27 -0.39 20.71
C LEU A 680 -20.40 -0.48 19.44
N LEU A 681 -19.95 0.66 18.91
CA LEU A 681 -19.12 0.71 17.70
C LEU A 681 -17.74 0.06 17.90
N GLN A 682 -17.15 0.15 19.10
CA GLN A 682 -15.87 -0.51 19.40
C GLN A 682 -16.05 -2.02 19.45
N PHE A 683 -17.14 -2.51 20.07
CA PHE A 683 -17.47 -3.93 20.07
C PHE A 683 -17.71 -4.45 18.65
N VAL A 684 -18.50 -3.74 17.84
CA VAL A 684 -18.78 -4.12 16.44
C VAL A 684 -17.49 -4.15 15.62
N LEU A 685 -16.63 -3.15 15.77
CA LEU A 685 -15.33 -3.09 15.09
C LEU A 685 -14.45 -4.29 15.49
N CYS A 686 -14.25 -4.52 16.79
CA CYS A 686 -13.40 -5.60 17.30
C CYS A 686 -13.95 -6.98 16.89
N ALA A 687 -15.27 -7.19 17.02
CA ALA A 687 -15.93 -8.42 16.58
C ALA A 687 -15.78 -8.64 15.06
N SER A 688 -15.90 -7.59 14.25
CA SER A 688 -15.71 -7.67 12.80
C SER A 688 -14.28 -8.07 12.44
N VAL A 689 -13.27 -7.52 13.11
CA VAL A 689 -11.86 -7.90 12.91
C VAL A 689 -11.62 -9.36 13.29
N VAL A 690 -12.18 -9.83 14.41
CA VAL A 690 -12.11 -11.25 14.81
C VAL A 690 -12.77 -12.14 13.75
N LEU A 691 -13.97 -11.80 13.27
CA LEU A 691 -14.68 -12.58 12.25
C LEU A 691 -13.94 -12.62 10.90
N ILE A 692 -13.30 -11.52 10.50
CA ILE A 692 -12.46 -11.48 9.30
C ILE A 692 -11.27 -12.44 9.42
N ASN A 693 -10.67 -12.54 10.61
CA ASN A 693 -9.51 -13.38 10.90
C ASN A 693 -9.85 -14.85 11.23
N MET A 694 -11.09 -15.31 11.04
CA MET A 694 -11.46 -16.71 11.28
C MET A 694 -10.52 -17.76 10.66
N PRO A 695 -10.04 -17.61 9.39
CA PRO A 695 -9.08 -18.56 8.82
C PRO A 695 -7.74 -18.62 9.56
N VAL A 696 -7.32 -17.54 10.22
CA VAL A 696 -6.09 -17.48 11.02
C VAL A 696 -6.24 -18.36 12.27
N TYR A 697 -7.35 -18.23 13.01
CA TYR A 697 -7.60 -19.09 14.18
C TYR A 697 -7.76 -20.56 13.79
N GLN A 698 -8.43 -20.84 12.67
CA GLN A 698 -8.50 -22.19 12.10
C GLN A 698 -7.10 -22.76 11.87
N ALA A 699 -6.21 -21.98 11.24
CA ALA A 699 -4.85 -22.40 10.95
C ALA A 699 -3.97 -22.55 12.20
N MET A 700 -4.17 -21.74 13.24
CA MET A 700 -3.40 -21.80 14.48
C MET A 700 -3.78 -22.99 15.37
N PHE A 701 -5.08 -23.24 15.55
CA PHE A 701 -5.57 -24.13 16.62
C PHE A 701 -6.25 -25.41 16.14
N PHE A 702 -6.89 -25.41 14.95
CA PHE A 702 -7.81 -26.48 14.57
C PHE A 702 -7.30 -27.35 13.40
N ARG A 703 -6.39 -26.83 12.57
CA ARG A 703 -5.85 -27.57 11.42
C ARG A 703 -4.73 -28.53 11.82
N ASN A 704 -4.69 -29.69 11.16
CA ASN A 704 -3.65 -30.71 11.30
C ASN A 704 -2.97 -31.08 9.97
N ASP A 705 -3.30 -30.40 8.88
CA ASP A 705 -2.74 -30.63 7.54
C ASP A 705 -1.58 -29.68 7.23
N GLY A 706 -0.94 -29.84 6.06
CA GLY A 706 0.20 -29.00 5.65
C GLY A 706 -0.10 -27.50 5.53
N GLY A 707 -1.38 -27.11 5.45
CA GLY A 707 -1.80 -25.70 5.47
C GLY A 707 -1.87 -25.08 6.88
N ARG A 708 -1.60 -25.84 7.95
CA ARG A 708 -1.54 -25.36 9.33
C ARG A 708 -0.45 -24.32 9.53
N MET A 709 -0.71 -23.30 10.35
CA MET A 709 0.31 -22.33 10.71
C MET A 709 1.44 -23.00 11.53
N PRO A 710 2.72 -22.80 11.20
CA PRO A 710 3.83 -23.36 11.95
C PRO A 710 3.76 -23.05 13.44
N THR A 711 4.01 -24.06 14.29
CA THR A 711 3.91 -23.94 15.75
C THR A 711 4.83 -22.83 16.30
N SER A 712 6.00 -22.63 15.70
CA SER A 712 6.91 -21.54 16.05
C SER A 712 6.27 -20.16 15.87
N ILE A 713 5.53 -19.94 14.78
CA ILE A 713 4.81 -18.70 14.51
C ILE A 713 3.63 -18.54 15.47
N THR A 714 2.88 -19.62 15.73
CA THR A 714 1.77 -19.60 16.69
C THR A 714 2.25 -19.22 18.09
N LEU A 715 3.33 -19.83 18.59
CA LEU A 715 3.90 -19.50 19.91
C LEU A 715 4.44 -18.07 19.96
N THR A 716 5.21 -17.66 18.94
CA THR A 716 5.76 -16.30 18.86
C THR A 716 4.67 -15.25 18.81
N SER A 717 3.61 -15.49 18.02
CA SER A 717 2.52 -14.53 17.85
C SER A 717 1.67 -14.36 19.11
N VAL A 718 1.40 -15.45 19.84
CA VAL A 718 0.73 -15.40 21.15
C VAL A 718 1.60 -14.69 22.18
N ALA A 719 2.90 -15.00 22.25
CA ALA A 719 3.83 -14.31 23.16
C ALA A 719 3.86 -12.79 22.87
N LEU A 720 3.99 -12.39 21.61
CA LEU A 720 3.97 -10.99 21.21
C LEU A 720 2.64 -10.30 21.54
N ALA A 721 1.50 -10.96 21.35
CA ALA A 721 0.19 -10.41 21.70
C ALA A 721 0.08 -10.14 23.21
N ILE A 722 0.56 -11.08 24.03
CA ILE A 722 0.61 -10.94 25.49
C ILE A 722 1.57 -9.81 25.89
N SER A 723 2.77 -9.75 25.32
CA SER A 723 3.73 -8.67 25.58
C SER A 723 3.16 -7.30 25.25
N LEU A 724 2.47 -7.15 24.12
CA LEU A 724 1.82 -5.90 23.73
C LEU A 724 0.72 -5.48 24.71
N LEU A 725 -0.07 -6.44 25.23
CA LEU A 725 -1.06 -6.19 26.28
C LEU A 725 -0.40 -5.67 27.57
N PHE A 726 0.72 -6.27 27.99
CA PHE A 726 1.45 -5.81 29.17
C PHE A 726 2.07 -4.43 28.99
N VAL A 727 2.70 -4.16 27.85
CA VAL A 727 3.30 -2.85 27.55
C VAL A 727 2.24 -1.75 27.49
N PHE A 728 1.08 -2.04 26.91
CA PHE A 728 -0.02 -1.07 26.87
C PHE A 728 -0.59 -0.81 28.27
N LEU A 729 -0.73 -1.85 29.08
CA LEU A 729 -1.15 -1.73 30.48
C LEU A 729 -0.16 -0.89 31.29
N SER A 730 1.15 -1.11 31.14
CA SER A 730 2.17 -0.33 31.85
C SER A 730 2.21 1.13 31.39
N LEU A 731 2.06 1.39 30.09
CA LEU A 731 1.96 2.75 29.55
C LEU A 731 0.74 3.49 30.09
N LEU A 732 -0.42 2.83 30.22
CA LEU A 732 -1.60 3.46 30.82
C LEU A 732 -1.41 3.72 32.32
N LEU A 733 -0.87 2.75 33.07
CA LEU A 733 -0.60 2.91 34.51
C LEU A 733 0.45 4.00 34.80
N SER A 734 1.40 4.24 33.87
CA SER A 734 2.36 5.35 34.01
C SER A 734 1.73 6.75 33.89
N VAL A 735 0.47 6.86 33.45
CA VAL A 735 -0.29 8.11 33.40
C VAL A 735 -1.12 8.33 34.67
N TRP A 736 -1.16 7.35 35.59
CA TRP A 736 -2.06 7.33 36.76
C TRP A 736 -1.48 7.96 38.04
N SER A 737 -0.25 8.47 38.04
CA SER A 737 0.27 9.19 39.21
C SER A 737 -0.24 10.63 39.22
N ALA A 738 -1.48 10.83 39.68
CA ALA A 738 -1.93 12.13 40.18
C ALA A 738 -1.89 12.08 41.72
N ALA A 739 -0.96 12.82 42.33
CA ALA A 739 -0.94 13.07 43.77
C ALA A 739 -0.67 14.57 43.98
N GLY A 740 -1.69 15.30 44.39
CA GLY A 740 -1.69 16.76 44.54
C GLY A 740 -3.04 17.38 44.14
N ILE A 741 -3.68 18.12 45.05
CA ILE A 741 -4.92 18.87 44.78
C ILE A 741 -4.55 20.31 44.44
N ARG A 742 -4.83 20.73 43.20
CA ARG A 742 -4.72 22.13 42.77
C ARG A 742 -6.07 22.82 42.84
N PHE A 743 -6.18 23.90 43.61
CA PHE A 743 -7.41 24.68 43.75
C PHE A 743 -7.14 26.19 43.77
N VAL A 744 -8.18 26.99 43.55
CA VAL A 744 -8.10 28.46 43.50
C VAL A 744 -8.77 29.02 44.75
N ILE A 745 -8.03 29.75 45.56
CA ILE A 745 -8.54 30.39 46.78
C ILE A 745 -8.93 31.85 46.53
N ASP A 746 -10.13 32.24 46.99
CA ASP A 746 -10.60 33.63 46.96
C ASP A 746 -10.40 34.32 48.33
N ARG A 747 -10.92 33.72 49.41
CA ARG A 747 -10.76 34.24 50.79
C ARG A 747 -10.31 33.18 51.78
N GLU A 748 -11.11 32.14 51.98
CA GLU A 748 -10.77 31.02 52.87
C GLU A 748 -11.29 29.72 52.25
N GLU A 749 -10.42 28.71 52.18
CA GLU A 749 -10.82 27.35 51.81
C GLU A 749 -10.26 26.35 52.82
N CYS A 750 -11.08 25.40 53.25
CA CYS A 750 -10.67 24.37 54.19
C CYS A 750 -10.95 22.97 53.65
N PHE A 751 -9.96 22.08 53.80
CA PHE A 751 -10.05 20.66 53.51
C PHE A 751 -10.06 19.88 54.81
N SER A 752 -10.72 18.72 54.80
CA SER A 752 -10.74 17.84 55.96
C SER A 752 -10.25 16.46 55.54
N HIS A 753 -9.29 15.90 56.26
CA HIS A 753 -8.75 14.56 56.03
C HIS A 753 -8.87 13.74 57.32
N SER A 754 -9.43 12.53 57.22
CA SER A 754 -9.61 11.66 58.38
C SER A 754 -8.39 10.77 58.55
N VAL A 755 -7.69 10.89 59.67
CA VAL A 755 -6.55 10.02 60.02
C VAL A 755 -7.04 8.90 60.94
N PRO A 756 -6.95 7.63 60.51
CA PRO A 756 -7.59 6.51 61.21
C PRO A 756 -6.86 6.04 62.48
N TYR A 757 -5.53 6.22 62.58
CA TYR A 757 -4.73 5.68 63.68
C TYR A 757 -3.98 6.77 64.46
N GLU A 758 -3.76 6.52 65.75
CA GLU A 758 -2.90 7.33 66.62
C GLU A 758 -1.45 6.88 66.43
N GLY A 759 -0.52 7.82 66.28
CA GLY A 759 0.89 7.55 65.98
C GLY A 759 1.27 7.63 64.49
N ASP A 760 0.30 7.88 63.60
CA ASP A 760 0.58 8.09 62.17
C ASP A 760 1.32 9.40 61.92
N THR A 761 2.28 9.38 61.00
CA THR A 761 2.99 10.58 60.55
C THR A 761 2.27 11.18 59.36
N VAL A 762 1.79 12.42 59.48
CA VAL A 762 1.14 13.14 58.39
C VAL A 762 2.16 14.10 57.79
N LEU A 763 2.49 13.90 56.50
CA LEU A 763 3.28 14.82 55.72
C LEU A 763 2.36 15.75 54.94
N VAL A 764 2.60 17.04 55.06
CA VAL A 764 1.80 18.08 54.42
C VAL A 764 2.71 19.02 53.66
N SER A 765 2.36 19.32 52.41
CA SER A 765 3.05 20.34 51.64
C SER A 765 2.07 21.18 50.85
N PHE A 766 2.42 22.45 50.67
CA PHE A 766 1.71 23.32 49.74
C PHE A 766 2.66 24.29 49.03
N VAL A 767 2.28 24.67 47.81
CA VAL A 767 2.97 25.67 47.00
C VAL A 767 1.96 26.58 46.32
N VAL A 768 2.12 27.90 46.47
CA VAL A 768 1.33 28.89 45.72
C VAL A 768 1.94 29.04 44.32
N ILE A 769 1.22 28.57 43.29
CA ILE A 769 1.68 28.50 41.89
C ILE A 769 1.43 29.81 41.14
N LYS A 770 0.24 30.41 41.29
CA LYS A 770 -0.18 31.56 40.46
C LYS A 770 -0.87 32.62 41.30
N ALA A 771 -0.39 33.86 41.21
CA ALA A 771 -1.09 35.05 41.64
C ALA A 771 -1.28 35.95 40.41
N GLU A 772 -2.53 36.31 40.06
CA GLU A 772 -2.79 37.29 38.99
C GLU A 772 -2.46 38.71 39.48
N ARG A 773 -1.17 39.06 39.52
CA ARG A 773 -0.70 40.33 40.09
C ARG A 773 -0.66 41.46 39.06
N SER A 774 -1.06 42.66 39.50
CA SER A 774 -0.71 43.93 38.88
C SER A 774 0.48 44.59 39.61
N TRP A 775 1.13 45.57 38.97
CA TRP A 775 2.48 46.12 39.20
C TRP A 775 2.94 46.52 40.63
N HIS A 776 2.09 46.46 41.66
CA HIS A 776 2.34 47.16 42.94
C HIS A 776 2.26 46.32 44.23
N TYR A 777 2.07 45.01 44.15
CA TYR A 777 1.98 44.15 45.35
C TYR A 777 3.25 43.32 45.58
N GLY A 778 3.72 43.29 46.84
CA GLY A 778 4.83 42.46 47.30
C GLY A 778 4.48 40.97 47.32
N ASP A 779 5.44 40.12 47.69
CA ASP A 779 5.23 38.68 47.90
C ASP A 779 4.41 38.42 49.16
N GLU A 780 3.14 38.82 49.17
CA GLU A 780 2.17 38.36 50.16
C GLU A 780 1.87 36.88 49.89
N GLY A 781 1.99 36.05 50.93
CA GLY A 781 1.69 34.63 50.93
C GLY A 781 0.32 34.32 51.52
N VAL A 782 0.05 33.03 51.70
CA VAL A 782 -1.22 32.52 52.24
C VAL A 782 -1.01 32.16 53.72
N ASP A 783 -2.03 32.41 54.55
CA ASP A 783 -2.05 31.87 55.90
C ASP A 783 -2.60 30.44 55.88
N PHE A 784 -1.90 29.52 56.52
CA PHE A 784 -2.25 28.11 56.58
C PHE A 784 -2.35 27.63 58.02
N VAL A 785 -3.50 27.05 58.37
CA VAL A 785 -3.80 26.59 59.74
C VAL A 785 -4.30 25.16 59.72
N VAL A 786 -3.69 24.31 60.54
CA VAL A 786 -4.13 22.94 60.77
C VAL A 786 -4.80 22.82 62.14
N LYS A 787 -6.01 22.24 62.15
CA LYS A 787 -6.78 21.97 63.37
C LYS A 787 -7.02 20.48 63.55
N GLY A 788 -6.83 20.00 64.77
CA GLY A 788 -7.12 18.63 65.17
C GLY A 788 -8.62 18.34 65.32
N PRO A 789 -8.97 17.07 65.61
CA PRO A 789 -10.36 16.60 65.70
C PRO A 789 -11.20 17.29 66.79
N HIS A 790 -10.57 17.94 67.76
CA HIS A 790 -11.23 18.66 68.86
C HIS A 790 -11.12 20.18 68.73
N GLY A 791 -10.59 20.67 67.60
CA GLY A 791 -10.43 22.09 67.31
C GLY A 791 -9.17 22.72 67.91
N ASP A 792 -8.29 21.90 68.48
CA ASP A 792 -6.94 22.25 68.88
C ASP A 792 -6.10 22.64 67.65
N GLN A 793 -5.28 23.67 67.78
CA GLN A 793 -4.47 24.17 66.68
C GLN A 793 -3.12 23.43 66.66
N ILE A 794 -2.86 22.68 65.58
CA ILE A 794 -1.66 21.84 65.43
C ILE A 794 -0.52 22.62 64.78
N HIS A 795 -0.83 23.41 63.74
CA HIS A 795 0.17 24.20 63.00
C HIS A 795 -0.43 25.55 62.55
N ASP A 796 0.38 26.60 62.56
CA ASP A 796 0.05 27.97 62.11
C ASP A 796 1.23 28.51 61.31
N ALA A 797 1.02 28.72 60.02
CA ALA A 797 1.96 29.38 59.15
C ALA A 797 1.30 30.61 58.54
N ARG A 798 1.97 31.76 58.66
CA ARG A 798 1.43 33.03 58.17
C ARG A 798 2.32 33.61 57.10
N ASP A 799 1.69 34.18 56.08
CA ASP A 799 2.38 34.87 54.98
C ASP A 799 3.43 33.98 54.29
N LYS A 800 3.08 32.72 54.03
CA LYS A 800 3.98 31.75 53.38
C LYS A 800 3.52 31.45 51.96
N THR A 801 4.48 31.41 51.04
CA THR A 801 4.24 31.07 49.64
C THR A 801 4.43 29.58 49.33
N SER A 802 5.13 28.88 50.21
CA SER A 802 5.26 27.43 50.20
C SER A 802 5.72 26.97 51.57
N GLU A 803 5.28 25.79 51.98
CA GLU A 803 5.75 25.14 53.19
C GLU A 803 5.64 23.62 53.06
N LYS A 804 6.54 22.92 53.72
CA LYS A 804 6.53 21.47 53.88
C LYS A 804 6.85 21.17 55.34
N PHE A 805 6.01 20.37 55.98
CA PHE A 805 6.21 19.96 57.36
C PHE A 805 5.52 18.61 57.62
N GLU A 806 5.90 17.97 58.73
CA GLU A 806 5.33 16.72 59.18
C GLU A 806 4.91 16.85 60.65
N PHE A 807 3.87 16.12 61.04
CA PHE A 807 3.47 15.99 62.43
C PHE A 807 2.95 14.59 62.72
N ILE A 808 3.09 14.16 63.98
CA ILE A 808 2.61 12.85 64.44
C ILE A 808 1.23 13.02 65.07
N VAL A 809 0.27 12.23 64.60
CA VAL A 809 -1.13 12.28 65.05
C VAL A 809 -1.25 11.76 66.49
N GLN A 810 -1.61 12.66 67.40
CA GLN A 810 -1.84 12.32 68.82
C GLN A 810 -3.24 11.77 69.08
N GLN A 811 -4.22 12.10 68.22
CA GLN A 811 -5.61 11.72 68.38
C GLN A 811 -6.20 11.36 67.01
N LYS A 812 -6.78 10.16 66.90
CA LYS A 812 -7.45 9.74 65.65
C LYS A 812 -8.67 10.60 65.36
N GLY A 813 -8.90 10.90 64.09
CA GLY A 813 -10.09 11.65 63.67
C GLY A 813 -9.84 12.64 62.54
N LEU A 814 -10.82 13.53 62.36
CA LEU A 814 -10.86 14.47 61.26
C LEU A 814 -9.95 15.68 61.51
N HIS A 815 -8.87 15.79 60.74
CA HIS A 815 -7.98 16.94 60.75
C HIS A 815 -8.43 17.93 59.68
N ARG A 816 -8.43 19.24 59.99
CA ARG A 816 -8.88 20.30 59.09
C ARG A 816 -7.73 21.22 58.71
N PHE A 817 -7.54 21.43 57.41
CA PHE A 817 -6.46 22.20 56.79
C PHE A 817 -7.09 23.43 56.11
N CYS A 818 -6.90 24.61 56.70
CA CYS A 818 -7.53 25.85 56.24
C CYS A 818 -6.48 26.81 55.67
N PHE A 819 -6.74 27.29 54.46
CA PHE A 819 -5.96 28.32 53.78
C PHE A 819 -6.75 29.63 53.82
N THR A 820 -6.10 30.75 54.12
CA THR A 820 -6.69 32.09 54.09
C THR A 820 -5.85 33.00 53.20
N ASN A 821 -6.46 33.53 52.14
CA ASN A 821 -5.84 34.45 51.22
C ASN A 821 -5.99 35.89 51.71
N ARG A 822 -4.86 36.59 51.84
CA ARG A 822 -4.83 38.03 52.19
C ARG A 822 -4.74 38.94 50.96
N SER A 823 -4.39 38.38 49.81
CA SER A 823 -4.28 39.11 48.56
C SER A 823 -5.66 39.48 48.03
N PRO A 824 -5.83 40.67 47.40
CA PRO A 824 -7.06 41.02 46.70
C PRO A 824 -7.26 40.26 45.38
N TYR A 825 -6.35 39.36 45.01
CA TYR A 825 -6.39 38.54 43.81
C TYR A 825 -6.51 37.05 44.16
N HIS A 826 -7.13 36.28 43.26
CA HIS A 826 -7.20 34.83 43.40
C HIS A 826 -5.81 34.20 43.30
N GLU A 827 -5.51 33.30 44.23
CA GLU A 827 -4.27 32.53 44.22
C GLU A 827 -4.55 31.06 43.94
N THR A 828 -3.69 30.41 43.16
CA THR A 828 -3.77 28.96 42.92
C THR A 828 -2.78 28.24 43.83
N ILE A 829 -3.27 27.33 44.66
CA ILE A 829 -2.49 26.54 45.60
C ILE A 829 -2.46 25.09 45.12
N ASP A 830 -1.26 24.51 45.07
CA ASP A 830 -1.05 23.07 45.00
C ASP A 830 -0.88 22.54 46.41
N PHE A 831 -1.72 21.62 46.83
CA PHE A 831 -1.78 21.08 48.19
C PHE A 831 -1.70 19.56 48.14
N ASP A 832 -0.75 19.00 48.89
CA ASP A 832 -0.54 17.56 48.98
C ASP A 832 -0.48 17.11 50.44
N ILE A 833 -1.12 15.98 50.72
CA ILE A 833 -1.21 15.39 52.06
C ILE A 833 -1.03 13.88 51.96
N HIS A 834 -0.09 13.38 52.76
CA HIS A 834 0.21 11.95 52.87
C HIS A 834 0.17 11.51 54.32
N VAL A 835 -0.39 10.32 54.58
CA VAL A 835 -0.47 9.73 55.92
C VAL A 835 0.34 8.42 55.90
N GLY A 836 1.48 8.41 56.59
CA GLY A 836 2.31 7.24 56.80
C GLY A 836 1.88 6.50 58.08
N HIS A 837 1.57 5.21 57.95
CA HIS A 837 1.17 4.34 59.08
C HIS A 837 2.28 3.34 59.41
N PHE A 838 2.72 3.32 60.68
CA PHE A 838 3.60 2.27 61.20
C PHE A 838 2.73 1.12 61.74
N THR A 839 2.61 0.02 61.00
CA THR A 839 2.04 -1.22 61.55
C THR A 839 3.03 -1.82 62.56
N HIS A 840 2.92 -1.49 63.84
CA HIS A 840 3.47 -2.34 64.88
C HIS A 840 2.57 -3.58 64.98
N PHE A 841 3.02 -4.70 64.40
CA PHE A 841 2.31 -5.97 64.49
C PHE A 841 2.36 -6.50 65.93
N ASP A 842 1.41 -6.11 66.76
CA ASP A 842 1.12 -6.81 68.00
C ASP A 842 0.24 -8.04 67.70
N GLN A 843 0.92 -9.20 67.68
CA GLN A 843 0.44 -10.57 67.87
C GLN A 843 -0.64 -11.11 66.93
N HIS A 844 -0.26 -12.08 66.09
CA HIS A 844 -0.56 -13.52 66.31
C HIS A 844 0.14 -14.44 65.26
N ALA A 845 0.93 -15.40 65.78
CA ALA A 845 1.44 -16.66 65.18
C ALA A 845 2.79 -16.68 64.37
N LYS A 846 3.86 -17.13 65.06
CA LYS A 846 5.20 -17.61 64.62
C LYS A 846 5.77 -17.06 63.28
N ASP A 847 6.57 -16.00 63.42
CA ASP A 847 7.10 -15.12 62.36
C ASP A 847 8.64 -14.93 62.39
N GLU A 848 9.45 -15.94 62.74
CA GLU A 848 10.90 -15.70 62.93
C GLU A 848 11.71 -15.46 61.64
N HIS A 849 11.11 -15.50 60.44
CA HIS A 849 11.81 -15.26 59.16
C HIS A 849 11.23 -14.16 58.25
N PHE A 850 9.94 -13.81 58.37
CA PHE A 850 9.29 -12.85 57.46
C PHE A 850 9.11 -11.46 58.05
N ALA A 851 9.04 -11.32 59.38
CA ALA A 851 8.91 -10.04 60.05
C ALA A 851 10.03 -9.03 59.70
N PRO A 852 11.33 -9.42 59.63
CA PRO A 852 12.39 -8.47 59.28
C PRO A 852 12.28 -7.99 57.83
N LEU A 853 11.78 -8.85 56.92
CA LEU A 853 11.67 -8.56 55.50
C LEU A 853 10.45 -7.69 55.20
N LEU A 854 9.33 -7.92 55.88
CA LEU A 854 8.14 -7.07 55.81
C LEU A 854 8.40 -5.69 56.43
N GLU A 855 9.16 -5.62 57.52
CA GLU A 855 9.60 -4.36 58.11
C GLU A 855 10.52 -3.58 57.15
N GLN A 856 11.43 -4.28 56.45
CA GLN A 856 12.27 -3.67 55.41
C GLN A 856 11.47 -3.21 54.20
N ILE A 857 10.46 -3.98 53.75
CA ILE A 857 9.58 -3.60 52.64
C ILE A 857 8.76 -2.36 53.02
N SER A 858 8.19 -2.31 54.23
CA SER A 858 7.46 -1.15 54.73
C SER A 858 8.34 0.09 54.82
N LYS A 859 9.59 -0.03 55.31
CA LYS A 859 10.57 1.07 55.33
C LYS A 859 10.97 1.52 53.92
N LEU A 860 11.10 0.58 52.97
CA LEU A 860 11.44 0.90 51.58
C LEU A 860 10.27 1.59 50.87
N GLU A 861 9.05 1.14 51.12
CA GLU A 861 7.81 1.73 50.62
C GLU A 861 7.66 3.17 51.12
N GLU A 862 7.87 3.42 52.41
CA GLU A 862 7.87 4.77 53.01
C GLU A 862 9.01 5.65 52.45
N ALA A 863 10.22 5.10 52.31
CA ALA A 863 11.33 5.84 51.69
C ALA A 863 11.04 6.22 50.24
N LEU A 864 10.38 5.33 49.47
CA LEU A 864 9.96 5.59 48.10
C LEU A 864 8.87 6.67 48.05
N TYR A 865 7.87 6.61 48.95
CA TYR A 865 6.84 7.64 49.05
C TYR A 865 7.41 9.00 49.46
N ASN A 866 8.35 9.04 50.41
CA ASN A 866 9.03 10.27 50.80
C ASN A 866 9.81 10.90 49.63
N ILE A 867 10.46 10.07 48.80
CA ILE A 867 11.12 10.53 47.57
C ILE A 867 10.10 11.06 46.56
N GLN A 868 8.98 10.37 46.36
CA GLN A 868 7.92 10.83 45.45
C GLN A 868 7.30 12.16 45.91
N PHE A 869 7.05 12.31 47.21
CA PHE A 869 6.53 13.54 47.81
C PHE A 869 7.52 14.70 47.68
N GLU A 870 8.82 14.45 47.86
CA GLU A 870 9.88 15.43 47.58
C GLU A 870 9.93 15.84 46.10
N GLN A 871 9.86 14.87 45.18
CA GLN A 871 9.84 15.16 43.75
C GLN A 871 8.65 16.04 43.37
N HIS A 872 7.46 15.73 43.88
CA HIS A 872 6.26 16.51 43.60
C HIS A 872 6.37 17.95 44.12
N TRP A 873 6.90 18.13 45.34
CA TRP A 873 7.14 19.46 45.91
C TRP A 873 8.15 20.28 45.07
N LEU A 874 9.24 19.64 44.62
CA LEU A 874 10.25 20.28 43.74
C LEU A 874 9.67 20.64 42.37
N GLU A 875 8.81 19.80 41.79
CA GLU A 875 8.12 20.07 40.53
C GLU A 875 7.20 21.29 40.66
N ALA A 876 6.36 21.35 41.71
CA ALA A 876 5.48 22.50 41.96
C ALA A 876 6.27 23.81 42.16
N GLN A 877 7.43 23.75 42.83
CA GLN A 877 8.32 24.91 42.96
C GLN A 877 8.97 25.32 41.63
N THR A 878 9.32 24.35 40.79
CA THR A 878 9.89 24.57 39.45
C THR A 878 8.85 25.20 38.51
N ASP A 879 7.61 24.74 38.54
CA ASP A 879 6.47 25.30 37.78
C ASP A 879 6.26 26.79 38.11
N ARG A 880 6.29 27.14 39.41
CA ARG A 880 6.25 28.53 39.87
C ARG A 880 7.42 29.34 39.29
N GLN A 881 8.64 28.81 39.36
CA GLN A 881 9.83 29.49 38.82
C GLN A 881 9.74 29.69 37.30
N ALA A 882 9.25 28.70 36.56
CA ALA A 882 9.05 28.78 35.12
C ALA A 882 8.05 29.88 34.74
N LEU A 883 6.91 29.97 35.44
CA LEU A 883 5.91 31.03 35.24
C LEU A 883 6.46 32.43 35.51
N VAL A 884 7.23 32.59 36.60
CA VAL A 884 7.90 33.87 36.91
C VAL A 884 8.91 34.24 35.82
N ASN A 885 9.68 33.27 35.33
CA ASN A 885 10.68 33.47 34.29
C ASN A 885 10.05 33.80 32.92
N GLU A 886 8.97 33.13 32.54
CA GLU A 886 8.23 33.42 31.30
C GLU A 886 7.61 34.83 31.37
N GLY A 887 7.03 35.20 32.52
CA GLY A 887 6.56 36.55 32.79
C GLY A 887 7.66 37.60 32.66
N MET A 888 8.85 37.34 33.20
CA MET A 888 10.02 38.22 33.06
C MET A 888 10.51 38.32 31.61
N SER A 889 10.63 37.19 30.92
CA SER A 889 11.08 37.10 29.52
C SER A 889 10.14 37.87 28.58
N ARG A 890 8.82 37.67 28.72
CA ARG A 890 7.82 38.42 27.95
C ARG A 890 7.92 39.92 28.20
N ARG A 891 8.14 40.36 29.44
CA ARG A 891 8.35 41.77 29.80
C ARG A 891 9.64 42.33 29.16
N ALA A 892 10.74 41.59 29.21
CA ALA A 892 12.00 41.98 28.59
C ALA A 892 11.87 42.12 27.07
N MET A 893 11.15 41.20 26.42
CA MET A 893 10.90 41.24 24.99
C MET A 893 10.03 42.44 24.58
N HIS A 894 8.97 42.75 25.33
CA HIS A 894 8.14 43.94 25.05
C HIS A 894 8.93 45.24 25.23
N LYS A 895 9.76 45.34 26.27
CA LYS A 895 10.65 46.49 26.47
C LYS A 895 11.65 46.63 25.31
N ALA A 896 12.29 45.53 24.91
CA ALA A 896 13.25 45.52 23.80
C ALA A 896 12.60 45.89 22.45
N LEU A 897 11.37 45.42 22.19
CA LEU A 897 10.61 45.79 20.99
C LEU A 897 10.25 47.28 20.99
N LEU A 898 9.85 47.84 22.14
CA LEU A 898 9.49 49.26 22.27
C LEU A 898 10.71 50.17 22.11
N GLU A 899 11.86 49.80 22.72
CA GLU A 899 13.14 50.49 22.54
C GLU A 899 13.63 50.42 21.08
N SER A 900 13.48 49.25 20.44
CA SER A 900 13.84 49.07 19.02
C SER A 900 12.95 49.90 18.09
N ALA A 901 11.64 49.93 18.34
CA ALA A 901 10.70 50.75 17.57
C ALA A 901 11.00 52.26 17.74
N ALA A 902 11.36 52.70 18.95
CA ALA A 902 11.80 54.07 19.20
C ALA A 902 13.09 54.39 18.44
N LEU A 903 14.09 53.50 18.45
CA LEU A 903 15.33 53.64 17.68
C LEU A 903 15.10 53.71 16.17
N ILE A 904 14.23 52.86 15.63
CA ILE A 904 13.84 52.90 14.20
C ILE A 904 13.11 54.21 13.89
N GLY A 905 12.21 54.66 14.77
CA GLY A 905 11.50 55.95 14.62
C GLY A 905 12.46 57.13 14.61
N VAL A 906 13.43 57.18 15.52
CA VAL A 906 14.47 58.22 15.56
C VAL A 906 15.35 58.17 14.30
N SER A 907 15.71 56.97 13.84
CA SER A 907 16.53 56.81 12.62
C SER A 907 15.78 57.26 11.36
N MET A 908 14.49 56.91 11.23
CA MET A 908 13.62 57.38 10.16
C MET A 908 13.46 58.90 10.20
N LEU A 909 13.30 59.49 11.40
CA LEU A 909 13.24 60.94 11.58
C LEU A 909 14.56 61.62 11.18
N GLN A 910 15.70 61.04 11.56
CA GLN A 910 17.01 61.54 11.13
C GLN A 910 17.18 61.49 9.61
N ILE A 911 16.79 60.38 8.95
CA ILE A 911 16.82 60.26 7.49
C ILE A 911 15.91 61.29 6.84
N PHE A 912 14.70 61.48 7.38
CA PHE A 912 13.75 62.47 6.87
C PHE A 912 14.31 63.90 7.01
N LEU A 913 14.89 64.24 8.16
CA LEU A 913 15.51 65.54 8.40
C LEU A 913 16.73 65.77 7.51
N LEU A 914 17.60 64.76 7.32
CA LEU A 914 18.74 64.82 6.41
C LEU A 914 18.29 65.02 4.96
N ARG A 915 17.29 64.25 4.50
CA ARG A 915 16.74 64.37 3.14
C ARG A 915 16.17 65.77 2.91
N ARG A 916 15.42 66.31 3.86
CA ARG A 916 14.89 67.69 3.82
C ARG A 916 16.00 68.75 3.83
N LEU A 917 17.09 68.52 4.56
CA LEU A 917 18.23 69.44 4.63
C LEU A 917 19.00 69.46 3.30
N PHE A 918 19.19 68.31 2.65
CA PHE A 918 19.83 68.22 1.33
C PHE A 918 18.92 68.73 0.19
N GLU A 919 17.60 68.50 0.26
CA GLU A 919 16.64 69.09 -0.68
C GLU A 919 16.62 70.63 -0.60
N ARG A 920 16.76 71.20 0.61
CA ARG A 920 16.93 72.65 0.77
C ARG A 920 18.25 73.18 0.20
N LYS A 921 19.35 72.41 0.27
CA LYS A 921 20.64 72.80 -0.32
C LYS A 921 20.65 72.73 -1.85
N LEU A 922 19.95 71.77 -2.45
CA LEU A 922 19.76 71.68 -3.90
C LEU A 922 18.91 72.83 -4.48
N GLY A 923 18.02 73.42 -3.67
CA GLY A 923 17.27 74.62 -4.05
C GLY A 923 18.06 75.93 -4.02
N MET A 924 19.25 75.97 -3.41
CA MET A 924 20.09 77.17 -3.28
C MET A 924 21.37 77.16 -4.14
N SER A 925 21.63 76.09 -4.89
CA SER A 925 22.82 75.95 -5.77
C SER A 925 22.48 76.05 -7.27
N ARG A 926 21.38 76.71 -7.61
CA ARG A 926 21.06 77.17 -8.97
C ARG A 926 20.91 78.70 -8.98
N VAL A 927 22.02 79.38 -8.69
CA VAL A 927 22.43 80.67 -9.27
C VAL A 927 23.95 80.62 -9.40
#